data_AF-I2H0K6-F1
#
_entry.id   AF-I2H0K6-F1
#
_cell.length_a   1.000
_cell.length_b   1.000
_cell.length_c   1.000
_cell.angle_alpha   90.00
_cell.angle_beta   90.00
_cell.angle_gamma   90.00
#
_symmetry.space_group_name_H-M   'P 1'
#
loop_
_entity.id
_entity.type
_entity.pdbx_description
1 polymer ?
#
loop_
_entity_poly.entity_id
_entity_poly.type
_entity_poly.pdbx_seq_one_letter_code
_entity_poly.pdbx_strand_id
1 'polypeptide(L)'
;MENDWKQAKDPKGRVYYYNLKTKESRWDLPKSSTGTNKSISTEKQVSVKKNELKNKIDLEFLKLHGWRTAQTKEGRIYYYNVDTKESRWDPPNLPKNTSLKNADDIIKNDSPVEPLSTSRPEQNMHDSEKKQPTFENKADVHSESLTHSNLSGSEDLEKYNKKSMIQCVTQLTKSEAEDQFIQMLTENQVDSTWSFGKIISDLGTVDPRYWVVDDDPSWKQQIFEKYLSNRSEDQLIKESNEISKFHDAFILMLKSKSEIKYYTRWGTAKRIFANEPIYVHSAVSKHIQKKVYKEYIDSLINAQEAFQAKTKEQALKELRLYLDDIIFNNSSINKSKSASSSLSLPLSWSHLYDHYLFEKSKRYTANKHFKLLTHEDVLKLYIELLEKYQQRQKQCLMDLNKINYTNDRLARDNFKILLNDSNDFKIRANSKWSDIYPIIKNNKSFLRLVGRNGSTPLDLFYDIREERDEIINGQRSIANQLLIDKNFQWITNDEERIDFKKMTHDNYLSIKEILLNDSMFSALDDVDLDIIIERLIKQKWEKNMEYFELQQRLLNEKIHNFNLLLSKYYRGSGSSKDDSWNSAKGHLKEFKEFKDLENNESLMIESFNNFIHNDLKIIDEVQTGEPTTASVNQTLAIAPVTRPSKKRTLPPTTELDY
;
A
#
# COMPACT_ATOMS: atom_id res chain seq x y z
N MET A 1 5.27 36.24 -2.78
CA MET A 1 6.63 35.73 -2.51
C MET A 1 7.13 35.10 -3.79
N GLU A 2 8.29 35.50 -4.26
CA GLU A 2 8.84 35.12 -5.57
C GLU A 2 9.50 33.73 -5.54
N ASN A 3 9.65 33.12 -6.72
CA ASN A 3 10.47 31.92 -6.88
C ASN A 3 11.96 32.33 -6.90
N ASP A 4 12.74 31.89 -5.90
CA ASP A 4 14.17 32.19 -5.75
C ASP A 4 15.09 31.59 -6.83
N TRP A 5 14.52 30.94 -7.85
CA TRP A 5 15.23 30.26 -8.94
C TRP A 5 15.10 31.05 -10.24
N LYS A 6 16.24 31.42 -10.85
CA LYS A 6 16.31 32.05 -12.17
C LYS A 6 16.80 31.06 -13.23
N GLN A 7 16.27 31.18 -14.44
CA GLN A 7 16.70 30.44 -15.61
C GLN A 7 17.97 31.07 -16.21
N ALA A 8 18.91 30.25 -16.64
CA ALA A 8 20.13 30.63 -17.36
C ALA A 8 20.40 29.65 -18.51
N LYS A 9 21.36 29.97 -19.39
CA LYS A 9 21.82 29.08 -20.46
C LYS A 9 23.35 28.95 -20.43
N ASP A 10 23.81 27.73 -20.65
CA ASP A 10 25.22 27.40 -20.84
C ASP A 10 25.75 27.88 -22.21
N PRO A 11 27.08 27.98 -22.41
CA PRO A 11 27.69 28.21 -23.72
C PRO A 11 27.31 27.18 -24.79
N LYS A 12 26.80 26.01 -24.39
CA LYS A 12 26.25 24.97 -25.29
C LYS A 12 24.72 25.05 -25.45
N GLY A 13 24.12 26.22 -25.19
CA GLY A 13 22.69 26.51 -25.37
C GLY A 13 21.72 25.86 -24.37
N ARG A 14 22.17 24.87 -23.60
CA ARG A 14 21.35 24.12 -22.63
C ARG A 14 20.91 25.01 -21.46
N VAL A 15 19.65 24.88 -21.08
CA VAL A 15 19.02 25.62 -19.98
C VAL A 15 19.36 24.96 -18.64
N TYR A 16 19.70 25.77 -17.64
CA TYR A 16 19.72 25.37 -16.22
C TYR A 16 19.02 26.43 -15.37
N TYR A 17 18.69 26.08 -14.12
CA TYR A 17 18.12 26.97 -13.13
C TYR A 17 19.11 27.15 -11.99
N TYR A 18 19.32 28.39 -11.54
CA TYR A 18 20.19 28.71 -10.40
C TYR A 18 19.41 29.45 -9.31
N ASN A 19 19.71 29.11 -8.06
CA ASN A 19 19.08 29.71 -6.89
C ASN A 19 19.88 30.94 -6.44
N LEU A 20 19.22 32.10 -6.34
CA LEU A 20 19.87 33.37 -5.97
C LEU A 20 20.38 33.41 -4.52
N LYS A 21 19.78 32.61 -3.62
CA LYS A 21 20.11 32.59 -2.19
C LYS A 21 21.12 31.50 -1.84
N THR A 22 20.97 30.29 -2.38
CA THR A 22 21.89 29.16 -2.08
C THR A 22 23.08 29.06 -3.04
N LYS A 23 23.05 29.77 -4.18
CA LYS A 23 24.02 29.68 -5.29
C LYS A 23 24.13 28.30 -5.94
N GLU A 24 23.19 27.40 -5.66
CA GLU A 24 23.11 26.08 -6.29
C GLU A 24 22.55 26.19 -7.72
N SER A 25 23.11 25.39 -8.64
CA SER A 25 22.58 25.19 -9.99
C SER A 25 21.99 23.78 -10.15
N ARG A 26 20.87 23.67 -10.88
CA ARG A 26 20.19 22.41 -11.20
C ARG A 26 19.61 22.47 -12.62
N TRP A 27 19.53 21.32 -13.28
CA TRP A 27 18.95 21.22 -14.63
C TRP A 27 17.42 21.28 -14.61
N ASP A 28 16.80 20.78 -13.54
CA ASP A 28 15.34 20.78 -13.33
C ASP A 28 14.89 21.83 -12.30
N LEU A 29 13.79 22.52 -12.59
CA LEU A 29 13.17 23.48 -11.68
C LEU A 29 12.35 22.74 -10.60
N PRO A 30 12.64 22.90 -9.30
CA PRO A 30 11.88 22.23 -8.24
C PRO A 30 10.45 22.78 -8.14
N LYS A 31 9.46 21.89 -8.20
CA LYS A 31 8.03 22.22 -8.17
C LYS A 31 7.61 22.74 -6.79
N SER A 32 7.36 24.04 -6.67
CA SER A 32 6.78 24.66 -5.47
C SER A 32 5.29 24.33 -5.34
N SER A 33 4.84 23.96 -4.14
CA SER A 33 3.47 23.53 -3.88
C SER A 33 2.55 24.70 -3.52
N THR A 34 1.80 25.21 -4.48
CA THR A 34 0.61 26.04 -4.21
C THR A 34 -0.58 25.15 -3.84
N GLY A 35 -1.33 25.51 -2.79
CA GLY A 35 -2.35 24.65 -2.19
C GLY A 35 -3.77 25.18 -2.32
N THR A 36 -4.70 24.32 -2.70
CA THR A 36 -6.15 24.59 -2.67
C THR A 36 -6.88 23.40 -2.05
N ASN A 37 -6.89 23.31 -0.72
CA ASN A 37 -7.56 22.22 0.00
C ASN A 37 -9.01 22.57 0.33
N LYS A 38 -9.95 21.92 -0.35
CA LYS A 38 -11.31 21.72 0.15
C LYS A 38 -11.57 20.21 0.24
N SER A 39 -11.63 19.70 1.47
CA SER A 39 -12.16 18.39 1.87
C SER A 39 -11.88 17.16 0.98
N ILE A 40 -10.98 16.27 1.41
CA ILE A 40 -11.28 14.83 1.65
C ILE A 40 -10.09 14.16 2.37
N SER A 41 -10.40 13.29 3.31
CA SER A 41 -9.44 12.47 4.09
C SER A 41 -9.43 11.01 3.58
N THR A 42 -8.64 10.15 4.23
CA THR A 42 -8.60 8.67 4.05
C THR A 42 -8.18 8.12 2.67
N GLU A 43 -6.87 8.16 2.35
CA GLU A 43 -6.30 7.19 1.36
C GLU A 43 -4.78 6.88 1.51
N LYS A 44 -4.00 7.71 2.22
CA LYS A 44 -2.52 7.63 2.27
C LYS A 44 -1.86 6.44 3.01
N GLN A 45 -2.59 5.38 3.38
CA GLN A 45 -2.00 4.18 4.01
C GLN A 45 -2.01 2.91 3.13
N VAL A 46 -2.67 2.91 1.97
CA VAL A 46 -2.75 1.74 1.08
C VAL A 46 -1.54 1.65 0.12
N SER A 47 -1.01 2.79 -0.31
CA SER A 47 0.04 2.87 -1.35
C SER A 47 1.40 2.31 -0.91
N VAL A 48 1.80 2.50 0.36
CA VAL A 48 3.10 2.02 0.86
C VAL A 48 3.18 0.49 0.87
N LYS A 49 2.19 -0.16 1.50
CA LYS A 49 2.11 -1.64 1.58
C LYS A 49 2.03 -2.30 0.20
N LYS A 50 1.40 -1.65 -0.78
CA LYS A 50 1.26 -2.18 -2.15
C LYS A 50 2.59 -2.27 -2.90
N ASN A 51 3.55 -1.39 -2.59
CA ASN A 51 4.90 -1.45 -3.17
C ASN A 51 5.79 -2.49 -2.46
N GLU A 52 5.73 -2.57 -1.13
CA GLU A 52 6.47 -3.57 -0.35
C GLU A 52 6.10 -5.01 -0.74
N LEU A 53 4.80 -5.28 -0.93
CA LEU A 53 4.32 -6.60 -1.34
C LEU A 53 4.76 -6.96 -2.76
N LYS A 54 4.74 -5.99 -3.68
CA LYS A 54 5.13 -6.19 -5.08
C LYS A 54 6.61 -6.56 -5.22
N ASN A 55 7.49 -5.85 -4.50
CA ASN A 55 8.93 -6.14 -4.49
C ASN A 55 9.24 -7.56 -3.97
N LYS A 56 8.45 -8.09 -3.02
CA LYS A 56 8.60 -9.48 -2.55
C LYS A 56 8.18 -10.50 -3.61
N ILE A 57 7.04 -10.28 -4.26
CA ILE A 57 6.52 -11.15 -5.32
C ILE A 57 7.51 -11.22 -6.51
N ASP A 58 8.03 -10.08 -6.95
CA ASP A 58 9.03 -10.04 -8.04
C ASP A 58 10.34 -10.77 -7.64
N LEU A 59 10.77 -10.68 -6.37
CA LEU A 59 11.94 -11.42 -5.84
C LEU A 59 11.74 -12.94 -5.72
N GLU A 60 10.51 -13.41 -5.49
CA GLU A 60 10.20 -14.85 -5.46
C GLU A 60 10.03 -15.42 -6.87
N PHE A 61 9.42 -14.65 -7.78
CA PHE A 61 9.33 -14.99 -9.20
C PHE A 61 10.72 -15.13 -9.85
N LEU A 62 11.67 -14.27 -9.51
CA LEU A 62 13.07 -14.39 -9.96
C LEU A 62 13.73 -15.70 -9.51
N LYS A 63 13.55 -16.09 -8.23
CA LYS A 63 14.09 -17.36 -7.69
C LYS A 63 13.51 -18.59 -8.38
N LEU A 64 12.22 -18.56 -8.74
CA LEU A 64 11.53 -19.66 -9.41
C LEU A 64 12.13 -19.96 -10.81
N HIS A 65 12.77 -18.95 -11.42
CA HIS A 65 13.43 -19.05 -12.73
C HIS A 65 14.98 -19.04 -12.63
N GLY A 66 15.54 -19.51 -11.50
CA GLY A 66 16.98 -19.72 -11.33
C GLY A 66 17.80 -18.45 -11.02
N TRP A 67 17.18 -17.27 -10.96
CA TRP A 67 17.87 -16.01 -10.70
C TRP A 67 17.95 -15.67 -9.21
N ARG A 68 19.11 -15.16 -8.80
CA ARG A 68 19.39 -14.69 -7.43
C ARG A 68 19.96 -13.28 -7.45
N THR A 69 19.68 -12.52 -6.40
CA THR A 69 20.24 -11.17 -6.18
C THR A 69 21.44 -11.24 -5.24
N ALA A 70 22.53 -10.56 -5.58
CA ALA A 70 23.67 -10.34 -4.70
C ALA A 70 24.01 -8.85 -4.65
N GLN A 71 24.68 -8.40 -3.57
CA GLN A 71 25.03 -6.99 -3.35
C GLN A 71 26.56 -6.83 -3.36
N THR A 72 27.06 -5.82 -4.07
CA THR A 72 28.50 -5.50 -4.08
C THR A 72 28.91 -4.76 -2.81
N LYS A 73 30.23 -4.64 -2.57
CA LYS A 73 30.80 -3.83 -1.48
C LYS A 73 30.42 -2.33 -1.57
N GLU A 74 29.93 -1.87 -2.73
CA GLU A 74 29.39 -0.51 -2.95
C GLU A 74 27.88 -0.40 -2.70
N GLY A 75 27.22 -1.47 -2.23
CA GLY A 75 25.79 -1.49 -1.96
C GLY A 75 24.89 -1.68 -3.20
N ARG A 76 25.46 -1.79 -4.41
CA ARG A 76 24.69 -2.02 -5.66
C ARG A 76 24.25 -3.48 -5.76
N ILE A 77 23.01 -3.73 -6.17
CA ILE A 77 22.47 -5.08 -6.38
C ILE A 77 22.74 -5.49 -7.83
N TYR A 78 23.11 -6.76 -8.05
CA TYR A 78 23.14 -7.40 -9.36
C TYR A 78 22.40 -8.75 -9.30
N TYR A 79 21.93 -9.19 -10.46
CA TYR A 79 21.21 -10.45 -10.66
C TYR A 79 22.15 -11.46 -11.29
N TYR A 80 22.15 -12.70 -10.82
CA TYR A 80 22.89 -13.80 -11.42
C TYR A 80 22.03 -15.06 -11.53
N ASN A 81 22.16 -15.79 -12.63
CA ASN A 81 21.46 -17.04 -12.86
C ASN A 81 22.34 -18.20 -12.37
N VAL A 82 21.78 -19.10 -11.57
CA VAL A 82 22.51 -20.26 -11.03
C VAL A 82 22.78 -21.31 -12.11
N ASP A 83 21.84 -21.48 -13.03
CA ASP A 83 21.82 -22.56 -14.03
C ASP A 83 22.63 -22.18 -15.28
N THR A 84 22.50 -20.94 -15.76
CA THR A 84 23.25 -20.44 -16.93
C THR A 84 24.56 -19.74 -16.60
N LYS A 85 24.80 -19.42 -15.32
CA LYS A 85 25.96 -18.63 -14.81
C LYS A 85 26.06 -17.20 -15.37
N GLU A 86 25.03 -16.70 -16.07
CA GLU A 86 24.97 -15.29 -16.48
C GLU A 86 24.85 -14.34 -15.27
N SER A 87 25.35 -13.11 -15.41
CA SER A 87 25.11 -12.02 -14.46
C SER A 87 24.78 -10.71 -15.18
N ARG A 88 23.86 -9.93 -14.60
CA ARG A 88 23.30 -8.69 -15.18
C ARG A 88 22.98 -7.67 -14.07
N TRP A 89 23.05 -6.38 -14.41
CA TRP A 89 22.72 -5.30 -13.47
C TRP A 89 21.22 -5.01 -13.41
N ASP A 90 20.54 -5.10 -14.55
CA ASP A 90 19.09 -4.96 -14.67
C ASP A 90 18.36 -6.31 -14.46
N PRO A 91 17.14 -6.30 -13.91
CA PRO A 91 16.37 -7.52 -13.70
C PRO A 91 15.96 -8.18 -15.03
N PRO A 92 16.10 -9.52 -15.16
CA PRO A 92 15.75 -10.24 -16.38
C PRO A 92 14.23 -10.21 -16.66
N ASN A 93 13.85 -9.78 -17.86
CA ASN A 93 12.45 -9.65 -18.25
C ASN A 93 11.87 -10.99 -18.76
N LEU A 94 11.43 -11.84 -17.82
CA LEU A 94 10.92 -13.18 -18.08
C LEU A 94 9.42 -13.16 -18.50
N PRO A 95 8.99 -14.04 -19.42
CA PRO A 95 7.61 -14.05 -19.93
C PRO A 95 6.62 -14.50 -18.84
N LYS A 96 5.67 -13.61 -18.50
CA LYS A 96 4.72 -13.79 -17.38
C LYS A 96 3.52 -14.70 -17.73
N ASN A 97 3.78 -15.87 -18.32
CA ASN A 97 2.73 -16.80 -18.74
C ASN A 97 3.10 -18.28 -18.54
N THR A 98 3.10 -18.72 -17.29
CA THR A 98 2.96 -20.13 -16.90
C THR A 98 1.89 -20.22 -15.81
N SER A 99 0.82 -20.98 -16.08
CA SER A 99 -0.38 -21.00 -15.24
C SER A 99 -0.15 -21.77 -13.94
N LEU A 100 -0.46 -21.14 -12.80
CA LEU A 100 -0.63 -21.86 -11.53
C LEU A 100 -1.86 -22.78 -11.62
N LYS A 101 -1.60 -24.09 -11.63
CA LYS A 101 -2.56 -25.14 -11.27
C LYS A 101 -1.91 -26.03 -10.21
N ASN A 102 -2.75 -26.69 -9.42
CA ASN A 102 -2.41 -27.66 -8.37
C ASN A 102 -1.72 -27.00 -7.17
N ALA A 103 -2.53 -26.49 -6.25
CA ALA A 103 -2.13 -26.08 -4.89
C ALA A 103 -3.06 -26.73 -3.84
N ASP A 104 -3.55 -27.93 -4.15
CA ASP A 104 -4.42 -28.76 -3.30
C ASP A 104 -3.74 -30.11 -3.04
N ASP A 105 -2.62 -30.09 -2.31
CA ASP A 105 -2.12 -31.31 -1.66
C ASP A 105 -1.23 -31.01 -0.45
N ILE A 106 -1.29 -31.88 0.56
CA ILE A 106 -0.40 -31.93 1.74
C ILE A 106 -0.39 -30.66 2.65
N ILE A 107 -1.53 -30.34 3.28
CA ILE A 107 -1.54 -29.77 4.64
C ILE A 107 -1.72 -30.92 5.64
N LYS A 108 -0.62 -31.62 5.98
CA LYS A 108 -0.55 -32.59 7.09
C LYS A 108 0.86 -32.71 7.68
N ASN A 109 1.16 -31.88 8.68
CA ASN A 109 1.53 -32.31 10.05
C ASN A 109 2.27 -31.19 10.80
N ASP A 110 2.13 -31.20 12.13
CA ASP A 110 2.63 -30.17 13.05
C ASP A 110 4.11 -30.36 13.47
N SER A 111 4.62 -29.34 14.16
CA SER A 111 5.92 -29.25 14.85
C SER A 111 6.02 -30.20 16.08
N PRO A 112 7.13 -30.28 16.87
CA PRO A 112 8.41 -29.52 16.83
C PRO A 112 9.68 -30.42 17.01
N VAL A 113 10.80 -29.80 17.44
CA VAL A 113 11.95 -30.33 18.24
C VAL A 113 13.36 -30.21 17.59
N GLU A 114 14.23 -29.42 18.25
CA GLU A 114 15.71 -29.52 18.24
C GLU A 114 16.15 -30.48 19.39
N PRO A 115 17.32 -31.19 19.36
CA PRO A 115 18.62 -30.61 18.99
C PRO A 115 19.73 -31.53 18.38
N LEU A 116 20.78 -30.86 17.89
CA LEU A 116 22.22 -31.17 17.90
C LEU A 116 22.78 -32.62 18.02
N SER A 117 23.74 -32.95 17.13
CA SER A 117 25.02 -33.70 17.37
C SER A 117 25.29 -35.04 16.64
N THR A 118 26.15 -34.97 15.61
CA THR A 118 27.39 -35.80 15.44
C THR A 118 27.35 -37.29 15.02
N SER A 119 28.31 -37.63 14.15
CA SER A 119 28.98 -38.93 13.89
C SER A 119 28.63 -39.76 12.62
N ARG A 120 29.69 -40.40 12.10
CA ARG A 120 29.84 -41.38 11.00
C ARG A 120 30.31 -42.69 11.70
N PRO A 121 29.87 -43.94 11.35
CA PRO A 121 30.56 -44.69 10.28
C PRO A 121 29.82 -45.83 9.50
N GLU A 122 30.13 -45.88 8.19
CA GLU A 122 30.68 -47.04 7.43
C GLU A 122 29.89 -48.31 6.99
N GLN A 123 30.23 -48.72 5.75
CA GLN A 123 30.49 -50.11 5.24
C GLN A 123 29.28 -51.05 4.92
N ASN A 124 29.31 -51.97 3.92
CA ASN A 124 30.22 -52.19 2.74
C ASN A 124 29.59 -53.19 1.70
N MET A 125 30.31 -53.51 0.61
CA MET A 125 30.15 -54.65 -0.35
C MET A 125 29.05 -54.64 -1.46
N HIS A 126 29.08 -55.52 -2.47
CA HIS A 126 29.98 -55.56 -3.66
C HIS A 126 29.49 -56.52 -4.79
N ASP A 127 29.54 -56.09 -6.06
CA ASP A 127 29.36 -56.86 -7.33
C ASP A 127 29.85 -55.95 -8.52
N SER A 128 30.02 -56.24 -9.83
CA SER A 128 29.87 -57.43 -10.72
C SER A 128 30.93 -57.44 -11.87
N GLU A 129 30.75 -58.27 -12.91
CA GLU A 129 31.71 -58.64 -13.97
C GLU A 129 31.75 -57.83 -15.31
N LYS A 130 32.99 -57.72 -15.86
CA LYS A 130 33.42 -57.87 -17.30
C LYS A 130 32.82 -57.00 -18.44
N LYS A 131 33.63 -56.05 -18.95
CA LYS A 131 34.40 -56.21 -20.22
C LYS A 131 35.40 -55.07 -20.51
N GLN A 132 36.43 -55.43 -21.30
CA GLN A 132 37.60 -54.68 -21.81
C GLN A 132 37.24 -53.41 -22.64
N PRO A 133 38.17 -52.49 -22.97
CA PRO A 133 39.58 -52.70 -23.35
C PRO A 133 40.53 -53.14 -22.23
N THR A 134 41.64 -53.77 -22.62
CA THR A 134 42.67 -54.32 -21.72
C THR A 134 43.51 -53.20 -21.09
N PHE A 135 43.79 -53.14 -19.79
CA PHE A 135 44.15 -54.14 -18.74
C PHE A 135 45.65 -54.22 -18.46
N GLU A 136 45.92 -54.60 -17.22
CA GLU A 136 47.22 -54.85 -16.57
C GLU A 136 48.04 -53.60 -16.16
N ASN A 137 48.71 -53.59 -15.01
CA ASN A 137 48.27 -53.97 -13.64
C ASN A 137 49.29 -53.42 -12.62
N LYS A 138 48.96 -53.43 -11.32
CA LYS A 138 49.98 -53.47 -10.24
C LYS A 138 50.49 -54.94 -10.10
N ALA A 139 51.60 -55.28 -9.46
CA ALA A 139 52.27 -54.64 -8.33
C ALA A 139 53.71 -55.20 -8.14
N ASP A 140 54.41 -54.72 -7.10
CA ASP A 140 54.97 -55.45 -5.94
C ASP A 140 55.30 -56.97 -6.09
N VAL A 141 56.34 -57.55 -5.45
CA VAL A 141 57.42 -57.08 -4.55
C VAL A 141 58.45 -58.23 -4.39
N HIS A 142 59.70 -57.94 -3.98
CA HIS A 142 60.76 -58.92 -3.61
C HIS A 142 61.27 -59.82 -4.76
N SER A 143 62.45 -60.44 -4.71
CA SER A 143 63.72 -60.23 -3.97
C SER A 143 64.82 -61.07 -4.64
N GLU A 144 66.10 -60.88 -4.27
CA GLU A 144 67.25 -61.74 -4.67
C GLU A 144 67.59 -61.71 -6.20
N SER A 145 68.80 -62.02 -6.67
CA SER A 145 70.16 -61.95 -6.08
C SER A 145 71.21 -61.82 -7.20
N LEU A 146 72.47 -61.58 -6.83
CA LEU A 146 73.73 -61.78 -7.57
C LEU A 146 73.69 -62.16 -9.07
N THR A 147 74.37 -61.38 -9.94
CA THR A 147 75.56 -61.89 -10.68
C THR A 147 76.43 -60.76 -11.26
N HIS A 148 77.70 -61.10 -11.49
CA HIS A 148 78.71 -60.38 -12.30
C HIS A 148 78.31 -60.36 -13.80
N SER A 149 79.00 -59.73 -14.76
CA SER A 149 80.41 -59.25 -14.81
C SER A 149 80.63 -58.17 -15.90
N ASN A 150 81.80 -57.51 -15.85
CA ASN A 150 82.37 -56.76 -16.98
C ASN A 150 82.54 -57.66 -18.23
N LEU A 151 82.50 -57.09 -19.45
CA LEU A 151 83.68 -56.83 -20.29
C LEU A 151 83.34 -56.45 -21.75
N SER A 152 83.57 -55.19 -22.12
CA SER A 152 84.22 -54.74 -23.38
C SER A 152 84.19 -53.20 -23.42
N GLY A 153 85.27 -52.47 -23.75
CA GLY A 153 86.61 -52.95 -24.09
C GLY A 153 87.45 -51.96 -24.89
N SER A 154 87.82 -50.81 -24.31
CA SER A 154 88.96 -49.99 -24.79
C SER A 154 89.54 -49.17 -23.63
N GLU A 155 90.84 -48.87 -23.70
CA GLU A 155 91.61 -48.24 -22.63
C GLU A 155 91.61 -46.69 -22.67
N ASP A 156 92.39 -46.09 -21.76
CA ASP A 156 92.81 -44.68 -21.70
C ASP A 156 91.75 -43.57 -21.52
N LEU A 157 91.70 -42.98 -20.31
CA LEU A 157 92.07 -41.56 -20.06
C LEU A 157 91.75 -41.08 -18.62
N GLU A 158 92.43 -41.61 -17.59
CA GLU A 158 92.54 -40.89 -16.31
C GLU A 158 93.52 -39.70 -16.44
N LYS A 159 93.00 -38.53 -16.85
CA LYS A 159 93.67 -37.22 -16.66
C LYS A 159 92.68 -36.05 -16.84
N TYR A 160 92.57 -35.23 -15.80
CA TYR A 160 91.78 -33.98 -15.71
C TYR A 160 90.23 -34.20 -15.66
N ASN A 161 89.42 -33.44 -14.91
CA ASN A 161 89.72 -32.35 -13.95
C ASN A 161 88.58 -32.16 -12.90
N LYS A 162 88.96 -31.80 -11.66
CA LYS A 162 88.20 -31.05 -10.63
C LYS A 162 86.69 -31.34 -10.40
N LYS A 163 86.37 -31.88 -9.21
CA LYS A 163 85.07 -31.64 -8.52
C LYS A 163 85.16 -30.39 -7.64
N SER A 164 84.11 -29.56 -7.64
CA SER A 164 83.95 -28.42 -6.73
C SER A 164 83.06 -28.80 -5.53
N MET A 165 83.21 -28.11 -4.39
CA MET A 165 82.40 -28.40 -3.18
C MET A 165 80.88 -28.11 -3.30
N ILE A 166 80.44 -27.53 -4.42
CA ILE A 166 79.02 -27.34 -4.78
C ILE A 166 78.41 -28.65 -5.33
N GLN A 167 79.23 -29.61 -5.75
CA GLN A 167 78.81 -30.79 -6.54
C GLN A 167 78.49 -32.04 -5.70
N CYS A 168 78.24 -31.86 -4.40
CA CYS A 168 77.76 -32.88 -3.46
C CYS A 168 76.75 -32.28 -2.46
N VAL A 169 75.63 -31.76 -2.96
CA VAL A 169 74.44 -31.50 -2.16
C VAL A 169 73.39 -32.56 -2.50
N THR A 170 72.81 -33.22 -1.50
CA THR A 170 71.68 -34.14 -1.69
C THR A 170 70.43 -33.34 -2.01
N GLN A 171 69.87 -33.51 -3.21
CA GLN A 171 68.57 -32.93 -3.58
C GLN A 171 67.50 -33.51 -2.64
N LEU A 172 66.88 -32.65 -1.83
CA LEU A 172 65.73 -33.02 -0.99
C LEU A 172 64.41 -32.69 -1.69
N THR A 173 63.31 -33.24 -1.17
CA THR A 173 61.98 -32.92 -1.71
C THR A 173 61.65 -31.45 -1.47
N LYS A 174 60.93 -30.81 -2.40
CA LYS A 174 60.68 -29.35 -2.35
C LYS A 174 60.10 -28.89 -1.00
N SER A 175 59.21 -29.66 -0.37
CA SER A 175 58.62 -29.32 0.93
C SER A 175 59.64 -29.34 2.08
N GLU A 176 60.49 -30.36 2.15
CA GLU A 176 61.48 -30.53 3.22
C GLU A 176 62.62 -29.50 3.12
N ALA A 177 62.84 -28.98 1.91
CA ALA A 177 63.76 -27.90 1.64
C ALA A 177 63.14 -26.49 1.80
N GLU A 178 61.81 -26.33 1.82
CA GLU A 178 61.19 -25.07 2.30
C GLU A 178 61.61 -24.83 3.74
N ASP A 179 61.54 -25.85 4.59
CA ASP A 179 61.89 -25.74 6.02
C ASP A 179 63.39 -25.44 6.22
N GLN A 180 64.29 -26.08 5.47
CA GLN A 180 65.74 -25.76 5.56
C GLN A 180 66.08 -24.36 5.04
N PHE A 181 65.37 -23.88 4.00
CA PHE A 181 65.56 -22.52 3.48
C PHE A 181 64.99 -21.46 4.45
N ILE A 182 63.81 -21.72 5.04
CA ILE A 182 63.23 -20.88 6.09
C ILE A 182 64.15 -20.87 7.33
N GLN A 183 64.72 -22.02 7.74
CA GLN A 183 65.67 -22.09 8.85
C GLN A 183 66.94 -21.28 8.56
N MET A 184 67.50 -21.35 7.36
CA MET A 184 68.62 -20.50 6.94
C MET A 184 68.26 -19.00 7.03
N LEU A 185 67.04 -18.60 6.68
CA LEU A 185 66.55 -17.22 6.80
C LEU A 185 66.31 -16.77 8.26
N THR A 186 65.95 -17.68 9.17
CA THR A 186 65.80 -17.37 10.61
C THR A 186 67.15 -17.27 11.31
N GLU A 187 68.07 -18.20 11.05
CA GLU A 187 69.41 -18.23 11.65
C GLU A 187 70.24 -17.00 11.25
N ASN A 188 70.17 -16.58 9.98
CA ASN A 188 70.79 -15.36 9.48
C ASN A 188 69.99 -14.06 9.76
N GLN A 189 68.90 -14.14 10.53
CA GLN A 189 68.06 -13.01 10.95
C GLN A 189 67.62 -12.08 9.81
N VAL A 190 67.17 -12.66 8.70
CA VAL A 190 66.74 -11.90 7.53
C VAL A 190 65.43 -11.16 7.83
N ASP A 191 65.45 -9.84 7.68
CA ASP A 191 64.33 -8.92 7.96
C ASP A 191 63.85 -8.23 6.66
N SER A 192 62.72 -7.52 6.73
CA SER A 192 62.09 -6.79 5.61
C SER A 192 62.92 -5.65 5.00
N THR A 193 64.13 -5.41 5.52
CA THR A 193 65.14 -4.50 4.97
C THR A 193 66.06 -5.18 3.94
N TRP A 194 66.00 -6.51 3.81
CA TRP A 194 66.77 -7.29 2.83
C TRP A 194 66.00 -7.44 1.52
N SER A 195 66.67 -7.24 0.39
CA SER A 195 66.15 -7.62 -0.92
C SER A 195 66.54 -9.07 -1.25
N PHE A 196 65.73 -9.74 -2.07
CA PHE A 196 66.04 -11.11 -2.52
C PHE A 196 67.39 -11.20 -3.24
N GLY A 197 67.77 -10.16 -4.01
CA GLY A 197 69.10 -10.05 -4.64
C GLY A 197 70.27 -10.03 -3.64
N LYS A 198 70.07 -9.48 -2.44
CA LYS A 198 71.09 -9.49 -1.37
C LYS A 198 71.23 -10.87 -0.72
N ILE A 199 70.14 -11.65 -0.66
CA ILE A 199 70.18 -13.04 -0.17
C ILE A 199 70.99 -13.91 -1.15
N ILE A 200 70.85 -13.69 -2.46
CA ILE A 200 71.64 -14.37 -3.48
C ILE A 200 73.15 -14.08 -3.33
N SER A 201 73.55 -12.82 -3.09
CA SER A 201 74.98 -12.48 -2.91
C SER A 201 75.54 -13.00 -1.59
N ASP A 202 74.83 -12.76 -0.49
CA ASP A 202 75.40 -12.86 0.86
C ASP A 202 75.23 -14.26 1.46
N LEU A 203 74.11 -14.96 1.18
CA LEU A 203 73.86 -16.32 1.68
C LEU A 203 74.16 -17.38 0.60
N GLY A 204 73.90 -17.08 -0.67
CA GLY A 204 74.13 -18.01 -1.79
C GLY A 204 75.60 -18.43 -2.00
N THR A 205 76.55 -17.70 -1.40
CA THR A 205 77.99 -18.05 -1.42
C THR A 205 78.51 -18.66 -0.12
N VAL A 206 77.72 -18.61 0.97
CA VAL A 206 78.14 -18.99 2.33
C VAL A 206 77.44 -20.27 2.79
N ASP A 207 76.11 -20.35 2.65
CA ASP A 207 75.30 -21.45 3.17
C ASP A 207 75.05 -22.53 2.10
N PRO A 208 75.53 -23.78 2.28
CA PRO A 208 75.23 -24.86 1.33
C PRO A 208 73.74 -25.21 1.29
N ARG A 209 72.98 -24.83 2.33
CA ARG A 209 71.51 -24.98 2.40
C ARG A 209 70.77 -24.22 1.30
N TYR A 210 71.36 -23.13 0.76
CA TYR A 210 70.78 -22.37 -0.36
C TYR A 210 70.65 -23.20 -1.67
N TRP A 211 71.44 -24.27 -1.79
CA TRP A 211 71.56 -25.11 -2.98
C TRP A 211 70.90 -26.50 -2.82
N VAL A 212 70.08 -26.71 -1.77
CA VAL A 212 69.40 -27.99 -1.49
C VAL A 212 68.22 -28.27 -2.45
N VAL A 213 67.72 -27.24 -3.13
CA VAL A 213 66.79 -27.34 -4.27
C VAL A 213 67.45 -26.78 -5.51
N ASP A 214 67.14 -27.42 -6.64
CA ASP A 214 67.41 -26.99 -8.01
C ASP A 214 67.15 -25.48 -8.22
N ASP A 215 67.79 -24.90 -9.22
CA ASP A 215 67.75 -23.46 -9.48
C ASP A 215 66.42 -22.98 -10.10
N ASP A 216 65.40 -22.93 -9.24
CA ASP A 216 64.15 -22.17 -9.37
C ASP A 216 64.22 -20.87 -8.52
N PRO A 217 64.80 -19.75 -9.02
CA PRO A 217 64.85 -18.49 -8.25
C PRO A 217 63.47 -17.97 -7.85
N SER A 218 62.44 -18.26 -8.66
CA SER A 218 61.04 -17.91 -8.40
C SER A 218 60.46 -18.60 -7.16
N TRP A 219 60.76 -19.89 -6.95
CA TRP A 219 60.37 -20.60 -5.73
C TRP A 219 61.14 -20.07 -4.52
N LYS A 220 62.47 -19.88 -4.65
CA LYS A 220 63.32 -19.30 -3.58
C LYS A 220 62.81 -17.90 -3.18
N GLN A 221 62.33 -17.09 -4.13
CA GLN A 221 61.68 -15.79 -3.86
C GLN A 221 60.32 -15.95 -3.17
N GLN A 222 59.45 -16.84 -3.65
CA GLN A 222 58.12 -17.08 -3.04
C GLN A 222 58.22 -17.55 -1.58
N ILE A 223 59.20 -18.40 -1.25
CA ILE A 223 59.43 -18.84 0.13
C ILE A 223 60.02 -17.71 0.99
N PHE A 224 60.86 -16.85 0.43
CA PHE A 224 61.33 -15.64 1.12
C PHE A 224 60.18 -14.64 1.40
N GLU A 225 59.29 -14.40 0.45
CA GLU A 225 58.11 -13.54 0.62
C GLU A 225 57.13 -14.13 1.66
N LYS A 226 56.89 -15.44 1.62
CA LYS A 226 56.14 -16.22 2.63
C LYS A 226 56.79 -16.14 4.02
N TYR A 227 58.11 -16.15 4.10
CA TYR A 227 58.83 -15.98 5.37
C TYR A 227 58.68 -14.55 5.92
N LEU A 228 58.81 -13.51 5.08
CA LEU A 228 58.60 -12.13 5.48
C LEU A 228 57.16 -11.86 5.93
N SER A 229 56.14 -12.39 5.23
CA SER A 229 54.76 -12.26 5.67
C SER A 229 54.56 -12.89 7.04
N ASN A 230 54.95 -14.16 7.20
CA ASN A 230 54.80 -14.89 8.45
C ASN A 230 55.54 -14.20 9.61
N ARG A 231 56.77 -13.71 9.40
CA ARG A 231 57.55 -12.98 10.41
C ARG A 231 56.90 -11.65 10.80
N SER A 232 56.27 -10.95 9.85
CA SER A 232 55.53 -9.71 10.13
C SER A 232 54.23 -9.97 10.91
N GLU A 233 53.53 -11.05 10.60
CA GLU A 233 52.35 -11.50 11.37
C GLU A 233 52.75 -11.89 12.79
N ASP A 234 53.85 -12.65 12.95
CA ASP A 234 54.40 -13.06 14.23
C ASP A 234 54.81 -11.86 15.12
N GLN A 235 55.34 -10.79 14.51
CA GLN A 235 55.66 -9.53 15.20
C GLN A 235 54.38 -8.81 15.65
N LEU A 236 53.39 -8.64 14.77
CA LEU A 236 52.10 -8.03 15.10
C LEU A 236 51.33 -8.84 16.16
N ILE A 237 51.44 -10.18 16.14
CA ILE A 237 50.89 -11.07 17.16
C ILE A 237 51.61 -10.87 18.50
N LYS A 238 52.93 -10.69 18.52
CA LYS A 238 53.68 -10.41 19.76
C LYS A 238 53.32 -9.04 20.34
N GLU A 239 53.32 -7.98 19.53
CA GLU A 239 52.92 -6.63 19.96
C GLU A 239 51.48 -6.57 20.48
N SER A 240 50.52 -7.18 19.76
CA SER A 240 49.11 -7.23 20.20
C SER A 240 48.92 -8.06 21.46
N ASN A 241 49.68 -9.15 21.64
CA ASN A 241 49.69 -9.91 22.90
C ASN A 241 50.29 -9.12 24.07
N GLU A 242 51.33 -8.31 23.86
CA GLU A 242 51.88 -7.42 24.89
C GLU A 242 50.91 -6.29 25.25
N ILE A 243 50.26 -5.69 24.26
CA ILE A 243 49.20 -4.69 24.47
C ILE A 243 48.01 -5.30 25.22
N SER A 244 47.65 -6.56 24.94
CA SER A 244 46.58 -7.29 25.62
C SER A 244 46.93 -7.61 27.08
N LYS A 245 48.13 -8.17 27.33
CA LYS A 245 48.66 -8.41 28.68
C LYS A 245 48.74 -7.11 29.50
N PHE A 246 49.18 -6.01 28.87
CA PHE A 246 49.19 -4.69 29.50
C PHE A 246 47.76 -4.19 29.77
N HIS A 247 46.83 -4.31 28.83
CA HIS A 247 45.43 -3.91 28.98
C HIS A 247 44.79 -4.58 30.20
N ASP A 248 44.94 -5.89 30.33
CA ASP A 248 44.34 -6.64 31.44
C ASP A 248 45.01 -6.35 32.78
N ALA A 249 46.35 -6.29 32.82
CA ALA A 249 47.09 -5.91 34.03
C ALA A 249 46.76 -4.48 34.48
N PHE A 250 46.64 -3.54 33.54
CA PHE A 250 46.30 -2.15 33.82
C PHE A 250 44.84 -2.01 34.25
N ILE A 251 43.89 -2.76 33.68
CA ILE A 251 42.49 -2.79 34.15
C ILE A 251 42.39 -3.42 35.54
N LEU A 252 43.13 -4.49 35.85
CA LEU A 252 43.17 -5.06 37.21
C LEU A 252 43.75 -4.06 38.22
N MET A 253 44.80 -3.31 37.85
CA MET A 253 45.36 -2.22 38.64
C MET A 253 44.35 -1.06 38.82
N LEU A 254 43.60 -0.67 37.79
CA LEU A 254 42.56 0.37 37.90
C LEU A 254 41.37 -0.09 38.76
N LYS A 255 41.04 -1.40 38.76
CA LYS A 255 39.99 -1.99 39.61
C LYS A 255 40.37 -2.03 41.10
N SER A 256 41.64 -2.14 41.46
CA SER A 256 42.08 -2.12 42.87
C SER A 256 42.06 -0.72 43.50
N LYS A 257 42.04 0.34 42.68
CA LYS A 257 42.00 1.75 43.12
C LYS A 257 40.57 2.29 43.13
N SER A 258 39.84 2.04 44.22
CA SER A 258 38.44 2.49 44.43
C SER A 258 38.21 4.02 44.41
N GLU A 259 39.28 4.81 44.42
CA GLU A 259 39.27 6.26 44.18
C GLU A 259 38.87 6.62 42.72
N ILE A 260 39.11 5.70 41.77
CA ILE A 260 38.80 5.87 40.36
C ILE A 260 37.32 5.56 40.14
N LYS A 261 36.56 6.58 39.69
CA LYS A 261 35.11 6.54 39.50
C LYS A 261 34.77 6.86 38.05
N TYR A 262 33.56 6.54 37.61
CA TYR A 262 33.09 6.80 36.23
C TYR A 262 33.28 8.26 35.75
N TYR A 263 33.42 9.23 36.66
CA TYR A 263 33.65 10.65 36.34
C TYR A 263 35.12 11.13 36.49
N THR A 264 36.08 10.28 36.88
CA THR A 264 37.46 10.73 37.10
C THR A 264 38.19 11.03 35.80
N ARG A 265 38.76 12.23 35.68
CA ARG A 265 39.53 12.67 34.51
C ARG A 265 40.94 12.10 34.53
N TRP A 266 41.49 11.78 33.35
CA TRP A 266 42.85 11.25 33.16
C TRP A 266 43.94 12.00 33.93
N GLY A 267 43.89 13.34 33.97
CA GLY A 267 44.86 14.16 34.69
C GLY A 267 44.83 14.01 36.21
N THR A 268 43.70 13.58 36.79
CA THR A 268 43.58 13.22 38.20
C THR A 268 44.02 11.78 38.41
N ALA A 269 43.49 10.84 37.62
CA ALA A 269 43.79 9.41 37.77
C ALA A 269 45.28 9.11 37.56
N LYS A 270 45.96 9.79 36.63
CA LYS A 270 47.41 9.67 36.45
C LYS A 270 48.21 9.99 37.73
N ARG A 271 47.71 10.84 38.63
CA ARG A 271 48.37 11.11 39.92
C ARG A 271 48.21 9.96 40.91
N ILE A 272 47.11 9.21 40.81
CA ILE A 272 46.77 8.08 41.69
C ILE A 272 47.61 6.84 41.34
N PHE A 273 47.83 6.56 40.05
CA PHE A 273 48.64 5.43 39.59
C PHE A 273 50.07 5.81 39.12
N ALA A 274 50.54 7.03 39.40
CA ALA A 274 51.85 7.53 38.94
C ALA A 274 53.03 6.63 39.34
N ASN A 275 52.93 6.01 40.52
CA ASN A 275 54.00 5.24 41.15
C ASN A 275 53.90 3.73 40.89
N GLU A 276 52.88 3.28 40.15
CA GLU A 276 52.61 1.86 39.95
C GLU A 276 53.58 1.24 38.92
N PRO A 277 54.20 0.08 39.20
CA PRO A 277 55.23 -0.48 38.33
C PRO A 277 54.69 -0.83 36.93
N ILE A 278 53.41 -1.22 36.83
CA ILE A 278 52.71 -1.51 35.58
C ILE A 278 52.61 -0.25 34.69
N TYR A 279 52.46 0.94 35.28
CA TYR A 279 52.39 2.20 34.53
C TYR A 279 53.77 2.76 34.16
N VAL A 280 54.77 2.56 35.02
CA VAL A 280 56.13 3.09 34.85
C VAL A 280 56.97 2.24 33.89
N HIS A 281 56.87 0.91 33.95
CA HIS A 281 57.75 -0.03 33.22
C HIS A 281 57.10 -0.65 31.97
N SER A 282 55.92 -0.16 31.53
CA SER A 282 55.29 -0.66 30.30
C SER A 282 56.04 -0.21 29.05
N ALA A 283 56.40 -1.15 28.17
CA ALA A 283 56.86 -0.83 26.80
C ALA A 283 55.77 -0.15 25.94
N VAL A 284 54.51 -0.20 26.38
CA VAL A 284 53.32 0.28 25.66
C VAL A 284 53.23 1.81 25.61
N SER A 285 52.93 2.35 24.43
CA SER A 285 52.82 3.79 24.17
C SER A 285 51.80 4.52 25.06
N LYS A 286 52.16 5.74 25.48
CA LYS A 286 51.32 6.66 26.29
C LYS A 286 49.93 6.95 25.69
N HIS A 287 49.78 6.81 24.36
CA HIS A 287 48.47 6.89 23.71
C HIS A 287 47.58 5.69 24.08
N ILE A 288 48.13 4.47 24.02
CA ILE A 288 47.43 3.22 24.34
C ILE A 288 47.09 3.19 25.83
N GLN A 289 48.01 3.60 26.73
CA GLN A 289 47.73 3.77 28.16
C GLN A 289 46.47 4.63 28.42
N LYS A 290 46.32 5.74 27.67
CA LYS A 290 45.16 6.65 27.76
C LYS A 290 43.90 6.03 27.12
N LYS A 291 44.05 5.22 26.07
CA LYS A 291 42.95 4.47 25.41
C LYS A 291 42.35 3.45 26.37
N VAL A 292 43.17 2.58 26.98
CA VAL A 292 42.71 1.56 27.96
C VAL A 292 42.05 2.22 29.19
N TYR A 293 42.60 3.34 29.69
CA TYR A 293 41.93 4.09 30.76
C TYR A 293 40.55 4.63 30.33
N LYS A 294 40.42 5.13 29.09
CA LYS A 294 39.12 5.57 28.58
C LYS A 294 38.15 4.39 28.47
N GLU A 295 38.60 3.26 27.93
CA GLU A 295 37.79 2.04 27.79
C GLU A 295 37.32 1.51 29.15
N TYR A 296 38.18 1.57 30.17
CA TYR A 296 37.79 1.28 31.55
C TYR A 296 36.75 2.27 32.09
N ILE A 297 36.93 3.59 31.90
CA ILE A 297 35.96 4.60 32.35
C ILE A 297 34.63 4.48 31.61
N ASP A 298 34.64 4.28 30.28
CA ASP A 298 33.45 4.03 29.49
C ASP A 298 32.73 2.76 29.99
N SER A 299 33.47 1.72 30.39
CA SER A 299 32.88 0.52 31.02
C SER A 299 32.22 0.80 32.38
N LEU A 300 32.80 1.69 33.20
CA LEU A 300 32.21 2.12 34.48
C LEU A 300 30.97 3.00 34.28
N ILE A 301 30.96 3.86 33.25
CA ILE A 301 29.78 4.64 32.85
C ILE A 301 28.66 3.67 32.44
N ASN A 302 28.93 2.76 31.50
CA ASN A 302 27.96 1.77 31.03
C ASN A 302 27.42 0.89 32.18
N ALA A 303 28.26 0.49 33.14
CA ALA A 303 27.84 -0.29 34.30
C ALA A 303 26.93 0.53 35.25
N GLN A 304 27.27 1.80 35.49
CA GLN A 304 26.47 2.71 36.32
C GLN A 304 25.12 3.02 35.66
N GLU A 305 25.11 3.28 34.35
CA GLU A 305 23.88 3.48 33.57
C GLU A 305 23.01 2.22 33.53
N ALA A 306 23.60 1.03 33.37
CA ALA A 306 22.86 -0.23 33.43
C ALA A 306 22.27 -0.52 34.82
N PHE A 307 22.94 -0.12 35.90
CA PHE A 307 22.39 -0.19 37.27
C PHE A 307 21.22 0.80 37.47
N GLN A 308 21.37 2.04 36.99
CA GLN A 308 20.31 3.06 37.02
C GLN A 308 19.12 2.65 36.16
N ALA A 309 19.35 2.05 34.98
CA ALA A 309 18.30 1.52 34.11
C ALA A 309 17.51 0.39 34.78
N LYS A 310 18.19 -0.60 35.40
CA LYS A 310 17.53 -1.69 36.13
C LYS A 310 16.71 -1.19 37.32
N THR A 311 17.27 -0.28 38.12
CA THR A 311 16.55 0.29 39.27
C THR A 311 15.38 1.19 38.84
N LYS A 312 15.49 1.90 37.70
CA LYS A 312 14.38 2.61 37.06
C LYS A 312 13.32 1.65 36.49
N GLU A 313 13.70 0.55 35.86
CA GLU A 313 12.76 -0.45 35.34
C GLU A 313 11.94 -1.09 36.47
N GLN A 314 12.58 -1.41 37.61
CA GLN A 314 11.89 -1.83 38.83
C GLN A 314 10.94 -0.72 39.35
N ALA A 315 11.40 0.53 39.41
CA ALA A 315 10.57 1.67 39.81
C ALA A 315 9.33 1.83 38.91
N LEU A 316 9.47 1.67 37.59
CA LEU A 316 8.36 1.73 36.63
C LEU A 316 7.36 0.58 36.82
N LYS A 317 7.84 -0.63 37.15
CA LYS A 317 6.98 -1.79 37.47
C LYS A 317 6.20 -1.58 38.77
N GLU A 318 6.86 -1.14 39.83
CA GLU A 318 6.25 -0.83 41.12
C GLU A 318 5.25 0.34 41.01
N LEU A 319 5.58 1.38 40.23
CA LEU A 319 4.68 2.51 39.99
C LEU A 319 3.47 2.09 39.16
N ARG A 320 3.64 1.20 38.17
CA ARG A 320 2.53 0.66 37.38
C ARG A 320 1.51 -0.04 38.27
N LEU A 321 1.95 -0.92 39.18
CA LEU A 321 1.06 -1.60 40.14
C LEU A 321 0.36 -0.59 41.06
N TYR A 322 1.10 0.40 41.57
CA TYR A 322 0.56 1.47 42.42
C TYR A 322 -0.53 2.30 41.69
N LEU A 323 -0.32 2.63 40.41
CA LEU A 323 -1.30 3.35 39.59
C LEU A 323 -2.48 2.45 39.18
N ASP A 324 -2.25 1.20 38.78
CA ASP A 324 -3.33 0.25 38.47
C ASP A 324 -4.29 0.10 39.66
N ASP A 325 -3.76 -0.12 40.87
CA ASP A 325 -4.57 -0.18 42.10
C ASP A 325 -5.35 1.12 42.34
N ILE A 326 -4.72 2.29 42.16
CA ILE A 326 -5.36 3.59 42.44
C ILE A 326 -6.40 3.95 41.39
N ILE A 327 -6.18 3.61 40.12
CA ILE A 327 -7.09 3.94 39.01
C ILE A 327 -8.30 3.01 39.00
N PHE A 328 -8.14 1.73 39.36
CA PHE A 328 -9.22 0.74 39.28
C PHE A 328 -9.91 0.42 40.62
N ASN A 329 -9.20 0.40 41.76
CA ASN A 329 -9.80 0.02 43.04
C ASN A 329 -10.49 1.20 43.77
N ASN A 330 -10.09 2.45 43.52
CA ASN A 330 -10.79 3.64 44.03
C ASN A 330 -12.17 3.88 43.38
N SER A 331 -12.61 3.00 42.47
CA SER A 331 -13.98 2.93 41.95
C SER A 331 -15.07 2.97 43.04
N SER A 332 -14.73 2.59 44.28
CA SER A 332 -15.62 2.73 45.45
C SER A 332 -16.09 4.16 45.73
N ILE A 333 -15.34 5.21 45.33
CA ILE A 333 -15.78 6.61 45.48
C ILE A 333 -16.99 6.91 44.57
N ASN A 334 -16.99 6.31 43.37
CA ASN A 334 -18.01 6.52 42.35
C ASN A 334 -19.26 5.62 42.51
N LYS A 335 -19.23 4.61 43.40
CA LYS A 335 -20.40 3.75 43.70
C LYS A 335 -21.57 4.50 44.35
N SER A 336 -21.39 5.75 44.77
CA SER A 336 -22.35 6.54 45.53
C SER A 336 -23.45 7.23 44.70
N LYS A 337 -23.38 7.21 43.36
CA LYS A 337 -24.33 7.94 42.49
C LYS A 337 -24.80 7.11 41.28
N SER A 338 -26.04 6.63 41.39
CA SER A 338 -26.81 5.83 40.42
C SER A 338 -26.31 4.39 40.16
N ALA A 339 -27.18 3.42 40.50
CA ALA A 339 -26.97 1.98 40.25
C ALA A 339 -27.10 1.57 38.76
N SER A 340 -27.18 2.54 37.84
CA SER A 340 -27.30 2.31 36.38
C SER A 340 -26.00 2.45 35.59
N SER A 341 -24.90 2.92 36.22
CA SER A 341 -23.62 3.13 35.54
C SER A 341 -22.48 2.40 36.26
N SER A 342 -22.38 1.09 36.04
CA SER A 342 -21.26 0.25 36.50
C SER A 342 -19.94 0.51 35.76
N LEU A 343 -19.83 1.64 35.03
CA LEU A 343 -18.65 2.01 34.26
C LEU A 343 -17.62 2.67 35.19
N SER A 344 -16.65 1.88 35.66
CA SER A 344 -15.53 2.35 36.49
C SER A 344 -14.59 3.24 35.68
N LEU A 345 -14.96 4.51 35.48
CA LEU A 345 -14.14 5.53 34.83
C LEU A 345 -12.81 5.71 35.59
N PRO A 346 -11.66 5.81 34.87
CA PRO A 346 -10.37 6.03 35.49
C PRO A 346 -10.29 7.40 36.16
N LEU A 347 -9.52 7.50 37.25
CA LEU A 347 -9.28 8.77 37.94
C LEU A 347 -8.61 9.79 37.00
N SER A 348 -9.13 11.02 36.96
CA SER A 348 -8.54 12.12 36.18
C SER A 348 -7.14 12.49 36.70
N TRP A 349 -6.23 12.84 35.79
CA TRP A 349 -4.84 13.16 36.09
C TRP A 349 -4.68 14.24 37.17
N SER A 350 -5.53 15.27 37.22
CA SER A 350 -5.48 16.28 38.31
C SER A 350 -5.73 15.64 39.67
N HIS A 351 -6.80 14.86 39.84
CA HIS A 351 -7.10 14.20 41.11
C HIS A 351 -6.00 13.18 41.50
N LEU A 352 -5.41 12.51 40.52
CA LEU A 352 -4.29 11.59 40.70
C LEU A 352 -3.00 12.33 41.14
N TYR A 353 -2.69 13.47 40.51
CA TYR A 353 -1.58 14.35 40.87
C TYR A 353 -1.76 14.97 42.27
N ASP A 354 -2.96 15.45 42.59
CA ASP A 354 -3.23 16.22 43.80
C ASP A 354 -3.39 15.38 45.08
N HIS A 355 -3.74 14.09 44.97
CA HIS A 355 -3.94 13.23 46.13
C HIS A 355 -2.98 12.03 46.22
N TYR A 356 -2.42 11.57 45.10
CA TYR A 356 -1.75 10.25 45.04
C TYR A 356 -0.29 10.28 44.57
N LEU A 357 0.21 11.37 43.98
CA LEU A 357 1.60 11.48 43.51
C LEU A 357 2.49 12.39 44.37
N PHE A 358 3.79 12.20 44.20
CA PHE A 358 4.87 13.08 44.69
C PHE A 358 4.75 13.38 46.20
N GLU A 359 5.14 14.58 46.63
CA GLU A 359 5.26 14.98 48.04
C GLU A 359 3.94 14.93 48.81
N LYS A 360 2.80 15.06 48.12
CA LYS A 360 1.45 15.00 48.70
C LYS A 360 1.10 13.60 49.23
N SER A 361 1.76 12.56 48.72
CA SER A 361 1.44 11.14 48.96
C SER A 361 2.54 10.43 49.74
N LYS A 362 2.27 10.13 51.03
CA LYS A 362 3.21 9.38 51.89
C LYS A 362 3.61 8.01 51.32
N ARG A 363 2.71 7.36 50.57
CA ARG A 363 2.98 6.07 49.91
C ARG A 363 3.97 6.22 48.75
N TYR A 364 3.88 7.29 47.98
CA TYR A 364 4.83 7.58 46.89
C TYR A 364 6.22 7.92 47.48
N THR A 365 6.28 8.82 48.47
CA THR A 365 7.57 9.27 49.05
C THR A 365 8.32 8.20 49.83
N ALA A 366 7.62 7.16 50.32
CA ALA A 366 8.22 6.03 51.03
C ALA A 366 9.10 5.14 50.13
N ASN A 367 8.81 5.07 48.81
CA ASN A 367 9.60 4.23 47.91
C ASN A 367 10.91 4.91 47.50
N LYS A 368 12.04 4.26 47.79
CA LYS A 368 13.38 4.72 47.39
C LYS A 368 13.56 4.72 45.87
N HIS A 369 12.93 3.78 45.15
CA HIS A 369 13.06 3.64 43.70
C HIS A 369 12.36 4.76 42.94
N PHE A 370 11.23 5.29 43.45
CA PHE A 370 10.50 6.41 42.81
C PHE A 370 11.27 7.74 42.80
N LYS A 371 12.37 7.86 43.57
CA LYS A 371 13.26 9.04 43.54
C LYS A 371 14.11 9.13 42.27
N LEU A 372 14.19 8.05 41.48
CA LEU A 372 14.87 8.00 40.17
C LEU A 372 13.92 8.25 38.99
N LEU A 373 12.61 8.37 39.25
CA LEU A 373 11.60 8.63 38.23
C LEU A 373 11.39 10.13 38.04
N THR A 374 11.42 10.58 36.79
CA THR A 374 11.03 11.95 36.44
C THR A 374 9.51 12.09 36.41
N HIS A 375 8.99 13.31 36.54
CA HIS A 375 7.56 13.58 36.37
C HIS A 375 7.05 13.15 34.97
N GLU A 376 7.92 13.20 33.95
CA GLU A 376 7.63 12.74 32.59
C GLU A 376 7.45 11.22 32.52
N ASP A 377 8.27 10.44 33.23
CA ASP A 377 8.15 8.97 33.29
C ASP A 377 6.80 8.54 33.91
N VAL A 378 6.36 9.22 34.97
CA VAL A 378 5.08 8.97 35.64
C VAL A 378 3.91 9.29 34.71
N LEU A 379 3.97 10.40 33.99
CA LEU A 379 2.94 10.83 33.04
C LEU A 379 2.87 9.89 31.82
N LYS A 380 4.01 9.42 31.31
CA LYS A 380 4.06 8.40 30.23
C LYS A 380 3.41 7.09 30.66
N LEU A 381 3.72 6.58 31.87
CA LEU A 381 3.07 5.37 32.40
C LEU A 381 1.55 5.56 32.59
N TYR A 382 1.11 6.71 33.08
CA TYR A 382 -0.33 7.01 33.19
C TYR A 382 -1.04 6.99 31.82
N ILE A 383 -0.42 7.56 30.78
CA ILE A 383 -0.95 7.50 29.41
C ILE A 383 -1.01 6.07 28.90
N GLU A 384 0.05 5.28 29.06
CA GLU A 384 0.09 3.86 28.64
C GLU A 384 -1.03 3.04 29.31
N LEU A 385 -1.27 3.26 30.61
CA LEU A 385 -2.35 2.60 31.34
C LEU A 385 -3.75 3.05 30.88
N LEU A 386 -3.93 4.34 30.58
CA LEU A 386 -5.17 4.88 30.05
C LEU A 386 -5.47 4.37 28.64
N GLU A 387 -4.46 4.26 27.77
CA GLU A 387 -4.59 3.64 26.45
C GLU A 387 -4.96 2.16 26.54
N LYS A 388 -4.26 1.38 27.39
CA LYS A 388 -4.56 -0.03 27.65
C LYS A 388 -5.99 -0.22 28.18
N TYR A 389 -6.45 0.66 29.07
CA TYR A 389 -7.84 0.65 29.54
C TYR A 389 -8.84 0.99 28.42
N GLN A 390 -8.56 2.01 27.61
CA GLN A 390 -9.41 2.38 26.47
C GLN A 390 -9.48 1.25 25.43
N GLN A 391 -8.38 0.53 25.18
CA GLN A 391 -8.36 -0.66 24.33
C GLN A 391 -9.26 -1.77 24.90
N ARG A 392 -9.18 -2.05 26.22
CA ARG A 392 -10.05 -3.03 26.89
C ARG A 392 -11.53 -2.64 26.82
N GLN A 393 -11.88 -1.36 26.98
CA GLN A 393 -13.25 -0.87 26.78
C GLN A 393 -13.70 -1.07 25.32
N LYS A 394 -12.87 -0.72 24.34
CA LYS A 394 -13.17 -0.91 22.90
C LYS A 394 -13.40 -2.38 22.56
N GLN A 395 -12.59 -3.29 23.11
CA GLN A 395 -12.77 -4.75 22.95
C GLN A 395 -14.12 -5.21 23.54
N CYS A 396 -14.44 -4.82 24.78
CA CYS A 396 -15.71 -5.15 25.42
C CYS A 396 -16.92 -4.65 24.60
N LEU A 397 -16.86 -3.42 24.06
CA LEU A 397 -17.89 -2.89 23.15
C LEU A 397 -17.96 -3.67 21.83
N MET A 398 -16.83 -4.09 21.26
CA MET A 398 -16.81 -4.93 20.06
C MET A 398 -17.44 -6.31 20.32
N ASP A 399 -17.19 -6.93 21.46
CA ASP A 399 -17.74 -8.25 21.79
C ASP A 399 -19.24 -8.18 22.11
N LEU A 400 -19.68 -7.14 22.83
CA LEU A 400 -21.12 -6.82 22.97
C LEU A 400 -21.77 -6.59 21.60
N ASN A 401 -21.11 -5.87 20.69
CA ASN A 401 -21.63 -5.64 19.34
C ASN A 401 -21.68 -6.93 18.48
N LYS A 402 -20.76 -7.90 18.67
CA LYS A 402 -20.85 -9.22 18.02
C LYS A 402 -22.06 -10.02 18.53
N ILE A 403 -22.27 -10.03 19.86
CA ILE A 403 -23.41 -10.69 20.50
C ILE A 403 -24.73 -10.03 20.09
N ASN A 404 -24.76 -8.70 19.98
CA ASN A 404 -25.92 -7.99 19.45
C ASN A 404 -26.13 -8.29 17.96
N TYR A 405 -25.09 -8.27 17.13
CA TYR A 405 -25.22 -8.52 15.68
C TYR A 405 -25.90 -9.87 15.33
N THR A 406 -25.59 -10.96 16.04
CA THR A 406 -26.25 -12.25 15.80
C THR A 406 -27.72 -12.22 16.20
N ASN A 407 -28.04 -11.65 17.36
CA ASN A 407 -29.42 -11.47 17.81
C ASN A 407 -30.22 -10.48 16.93
N ASP A 408 -29.58 -9.42 16.43
CA ASP A 408 -30.15 -8.41 15.56
C ASP A 408 -30.36 -8.94 14.15
N ARG A 409 -29.50 -9.85 13.67
CA ARG A 409 -29.76 -10.65 12.47
C ARG A 409 -30.95 -11.57 12.68
N LEU A 410 -30.95 -12.38 13.74
CA LEU A 410 -32.06 -13.30 14.03
C LEU A 410 -33.40 -12.55 14.16
N ALA A 411 -33.43 -11.36 14.76
CA ALA A 411 -34.64 -10.54 14.84
C ALA A 411 -35.13 -10.07 13.46
N ARG A 412 -34.22 -9.65 12.56
CA ARG A 412 -34.56 -9.26 11.18
C ARG A 412 -35.01 -10.45 10.33
N ASP A 413 -34.30 -11.58 10.42
CA ASP A 413 -34.62 -12.80 9.66
C ASP A 413 -36.00 -13.36 10.10
N ASN A 414 -36.30 -13.39 11.42
CA ASN A 414 -37.64 -13.73 11.93
C ASN A 414 -38.74 -12.73 11.54
N PHE A 415 -38.40 -11.47 11.25
CA PHE A 415 -39.36 -10.46 10.78
C PHE A 415 -39.60 -10.56 9.27
N LYS A 416 -38.57 -10.89 8.47
CA LYS A 416 -38.74 -11.20 7.03
C LYS A 416 -39.64 -12.41 6.83
N ILE A 417 -39.46 -13.47 7.61
CA ILE A 417 -40.34 -14.66 7.62
C ILE A 417 -41.79 -14.25 7.92
N LEU A 418 -42.01 -13.44 8.97
CA LEU A 418 -43.34 -12.92 9.29
C LEU A 418 -43.98 -12.16 8.12
N LEU A 419 -43.24 -11.28 7.43
CA LEU A 419 -43.77 -10.46 6.32
C LEU A 419 -44.09 -11.26 5.04
N ASN A 420 -43.51 -12.47 4.88
CA ASN A 420 -43.77 -13.34 3.73
C ASN A 420 -44.83 -14.40 4.02
N ASP A 421 -44.80 -15.02 5.21
CA ASP A 421 -45.63 -16.17 5.57
C ASP A 421 -46.96 -15.77 6.27
N SER A 422 -47.26 -14.46 6.36
CA SER A 422 -48.46 -13.94 7.03
C SER A 422 -49.74 -14.12 6.21
N ASN A 423 -50.43 -15.25 6.44
CA ASN A 423 -51.82 -15.44 5.97
C ASN A 423 -52.77 -14.29 6.35
N ASP A 424 -52.48 -13.59 7.45
CA ASP A 424 -53.27 -12.46 7.96
C ASP A 424 -53.22 -11.21 7.05
N PHE A 425 -52.18 -11.04 6.22
CA PHE A 425 -52.06 -9.91 5.29
C PHE A 425 -51.11 -10.20 4.11
N LYS A 426 -51.62 -10.11 2.87
CA LYS A 426 -50.82 -10.18 1.63
C LYS A 426 -50.22 -8.80 1.32
N ILE A 427 -48.89 -8.65 1.44
CA ILE A 427 -48.19 -7.46 0.96
C ILE A 427 -48.29 -7.38 -0.57
N ARG A 428 -48.81 -6.25 -1.06
CA ARG A 428 -48.95 -5.89 -2.48
C ARG A 428 -48.18 -4.61 -2.80
N ALA A 429 -47.83 -4.40 -4.06
CA ALA A 429 -47.13 -3.21 -4.55
C ALA A 429 -47.80 -1.86 -4.17
N ASN A 430 -49.13 -1.84 -4.07
CA ASN A 430 -49.91 -0.64 -3.70
C ASN A 430 -50.12 -0.48 -2.17
N SER A 431 -49.72 -1.46 -1.35
CA SER A 431 -49.92 -1.43 0.11
C SER A 431 -49.07 -0.35 0.80
N LYS A 432 -49.58 0.21 1.91
CA LYS A 432 -48.88 1.22 2.71
C LYS A 432 -48.60 0.70 4.10
N TRP A 433 -47.50 1.18 4.69
CA TRP A 433 -47.12 0.83 6.07
C TRP A 433 -48.22 1.19 7.09
N SER A 434 -48.95 2.28 6.87
CA SER A 434 -50.08 2.71 7.71
C SER A 434 -51.19 1.66 7.85
N ASP A 435 -51.40 0.85 6.82
CA ASP A 435 -52.49 -0.13 6.74
C ASP A 435 -52.08 -1.45 7.42
N ILE A 436 -50.78 -1.77 7.39
CA ILE A 436 -50.19 -3.03 7.86
C ILE A 436 -49.66 -2.92 9.30
N TYR A 437 -49.13 -1.77 9.70
CA TYR A 437 -48.60 -1.52 11.04
C TYR A 437 -49.58 -1.84 12.19
N PRO A 438 -50.89 -1.52 12.12
CA PRO A 438 -51.84 -1.87 13.17
C PRO A 438 -51.95 -3.38 13.43
N ILE A 439 -51.79 -4.19 12.38
CA ILE A 439 -51.83 -5.66 12.43
C ILE A 439 -50.54 -6.19 13.06
N ILE A 440 -49.39 -5.67 12.60
CA ILE A 440 -48.06 -6.13 13.01
C ILE A 440 -47.68 -5.72 14.44
N LYS A 441 -48.16 -4.56 14.93
CA LYS A 441 -47.72 -3.91 16.19
C LYS A 441 -47.62 -4.82 17.41
N ASN A 442 -48.56 -5.77 17.56
CA ASN A 442 -48.64 -6.66 18.72
C ASN A 442 -47.81 -7.95 18.58
N ASN A 443 -47.19 -8.20 17.42
CA ASN A 443 -46.49 -9.44 17.15
C ASN A 443 -45.10 -9.50 17.83
N LYS A 444 -44.78 -10.66 18.41
CA LYS A 444 -43.51 -10.92 19.12
C LYS A 444 -42.28 -10.70 18.23
N SER A 445 -42.33 -11.00 16.93
CA SER A 445 -41.19 -10.76 16.02
C SER A 445 -40.97 -9.27 15.75
N PHE A 446 -42.03 -8.48 15.63
CA PHE A 446 -41.93 -7.01 15.50
C PHE A 446 -41.36 -6.38 16.77
N LEU A 447 -41.93 -6.71 17.94
CA LEU A 447 -41.47 -6.21 19.23
C LEU A 447 -40.02 -6.61 19.54
N ARG A 448 -39.54 -7.75 19.02
CA ARG A 448 -38.13 -8.15 19.10
C ARG A 448 -37.22 -7.31 18.21
N LEU A 449 -37.69 -6.76 17.10
CA LEU A 449 -36.89 -5.98 16.15
C LEU A 449 -36.82 -4.48 16.49
N VAL A 450 -37.88 -3.92 17.10
CA VAL A 450 -37.89 -2.52 17.54
C VAL A 450 -36.74 -2.22 18.51
N GLY A 451 -35.99 -1.16 18.25
CA GLY A 451 -34.85 -0.73 19.09
C GLY A 451 -33.53 -1.45 18.83
N ARG A 452 -33.46 -2.34 17.83
CA ARG A 452 -32.21 -2.98 17.37
C ARG A 452 -31.48 -2.15 16.30
N ASN A 453 -30.21 -2.48 16.06
CA ASN A 453 -29.40 -1.81 15.04
C ASN A 453 -29.50 -2.52 13.68
N GLY A 454 -29.54 -1.76 12.58
CA GLY A 454 -29.61 -2.27 11.21
C GLY A 454 -30.82 -1.74 10.45
N SER A 455 -31.32 -2.51 9.49
CA SER A 455 -32.56 -2.17 8.78
C SER A 455 -33.75 -2.20 9.73
N THR A 456 -34.55 -1.14 9.67
CA THR A 456 -35.75 -0.97 10.50
C THR A 456 -36.90 -1.85 10.01
N PRO A 457 -37.96 -2.06 10.82
CA PRO A 457 -39.17 -2.74 10.34
C PRO A 457 -39.82 -2.08 9.11
N LEU A 458 -39.62 -0.77 8.91
CA LEU A 458 -40.14 -0.02 7.77
C LEU A 458 -39.31 -0.29 6.50
N ASP A 459 -37.99 -0.32 6.61
CA ASP A 459 -37.10 -0.63 5.48
C ASP A 459 -37.36 -2.06 5.00
N LEU A 460 -37.47 -3.02 5.92
CA LEU A 460 -37.79 -4.42 5.61
C LEU A 460 -39.18 -4.63 4.99
N PHE A 461 -40.12 -3.71 5.22
CA PHE A 461 -41.40 -3.68 4.52
C PHE A 461 -41.25 -3.09 3.10
N TYR A 462 -40.44 -2.05 2.92
CA TYR A 462 -40.18 -1.50 1.61
C TYR A 462 -39.38 -2.45 0.72
N ASP A 463 -38.38 -3.18 1.24
CA ASP A 463 -37.68 -4.30 0.57
C ASP A 463 -38.69 -5.23 -0.13
N ILE A 464 -39.63 -5.78 0.65
CA ILE A 464 -40.60 -6.77 0.17
C ILE A 464 -41.66 -6.11 -0.71
N ARG A 465 -42.07 -4.87 -0.42
CA ARG A 465 -43.01 -4.14 -1.29
C ARG A 465 -42.41 -3.85 -2.67
N GLU A 466 -41.12 -3.58 -2.75
CA GLU A 466 -40.38 -3.36 -4.00
C GLU A 466 -40.21 -4.67 -4.78
N GLU A 467 -39.86 -5.78 -4.12
CA GLU A 467 -39.87 -7.13 -4.70
C GLU A 467 -41.23 -7.49 -5.34
N ARG A 468 -42.34 -7.20 -4.66
CA ARG A 468 -43.70 -7.40 -5.21
C ARG A 468 -44.03 -6.43 -6.36
N ASP A 469 -43.43 -5.24 -6.39
CA ASP A 469 -43.59 -4.30 -7.52
C ASP A 469 -42.79 -4.74 -8.75
N GLU A 470 -41.57 -5.26 -8.58
CA GLU A 470 -40.77 -5.85 -9.65
C GLU A 470 -41.47 -7.04 -10.30
N ILE A 471 -42.05 -7.95 -9.51
CA ILE A 471 -42.84 -9.09 -10.02
C ILE A 471 -44.01 -8.59 -10.88
N ILE A 472 -44.79 -7.62 -10.39
CA ILE A 472 -45.92 -7.03 -11.13
C ILE A 472 -45.43 -6.29 -12.40
N ASN A 473 -44.28 -5.61 -12.35
CA ASN A 473 -43.68 -4.95 -13.51
C ASN A 473 -43.20 -5.96 -14.57
N GLY A 474 -42.72 -7.14 -14.15
CA GLY A 474 -42.37 -8.26 -15.02
C GLY A 474 -43.60 -8.91 -15.66
N GLN A 475 -44.61 -9.24 -14.86
CA GLN A 475 -45.91 -9.75 -15.34
C GLN A 475 -46.57 -8.78 -16.33
N ARG A 476 -46.54 -7.47 -16.05
CA ARG A 476 -46.96 -6.42 -16.99
C ARG A 476 -46.16 -6.44 -18.30
N SER A 477 -44.86 -6.70 -18.25
CA SER A 477 -44.04 -6.82 -19.47
C SER A 477 -44.51 -8.00 -20.34
N ILE A 478 -44.79 -9.15 -19.72
CA ILE A 478 -45.34 -10.34 -20.39
C ILE A 478 -46.74 -10.04 -20.96
N ALA A 479 -47.63 -9.43 -20.18
CA ALA A 479 -48.96 -9.01 -20.62
C ALA A 479 -48.91 -8.04 -21.83
N ASN A 480 -47.94 -7.12 -21.85
CA ASN A 480 -47.72 -6.25 -23.00
C ASN A 480 -47.27 -7.02 -24.25
N GLN A 481 -46.44 -8.07 -24.13
CA GLN A 481 -46.09 -8.92 -25.27
C GLN A 481 -47.31 -9.73 -25.76
N LEU A 482 -48.12 -10.30 -24.85
CA LEU A 482 -49.35 -11.00 -25.22
C LEU A 482 -50.34 -10.10 -25.98
N LEU A 483 -50.48 -8.83 -25.59
CA LEU A 483 -51.29 -7.86 -26.34
C LEU A 483 -50.71 -7.54 -27.74
N ILE A 484 -49.39 -7.61 -27.92
CA ILE A 484 -48.72 -7.48 -29.23
C ILE A 484 -48.95 -8.74 -30.07
N ASP A 485 -48.73 -9.93 -29.52
CA ASP A 485 -48.91 -11.22 -30.20
C ASP A 485 -50.37 -11.45 -30.65
N LYS A 486 -51.34 -10.94 -29.87
CA LYS A 486 -52.77 -10.95 -30.21
C LYS A 486 -53.18 -9.78 -31.12
N ASN A 487 -52.27 -8.90 -31.52
CA ASN A 487 -52.51 -7.69 -32.32
C ASN A 487 -53.65 -6.81 -31.75
N PHE A 488 -53.63 -6.57 -30.43
CA PHE A 488 -54.69 -5.84 -29.74
C PHE A 488 -54.86 -4.40 -30.26
N GLN A 489 -56.09 -4.10 -30.70
CA GLN A 489 -56.48 -2.76 -31.14
C GLN A 489 -56.86 -1.91 -29.92
N TRP A 490 -56.02 -0.92 -29.62
CA TRP A 490 -56.27 0.04 -28.55
C TRP A 490 -57.38 1.00 -28.93
N ILE A 491 -58.42 1.09 -28.09
CA ILE A 491 -59.48 2.09 -28.23
C ILE A 491 -58.91 3.43 -27.77
N THR A 492 -58.51 4.25 -28.74
CA THR A 492 -58.13 5.65 -28.56
C THR A 492 -59.11 6.51 -29.32
N ASN A 493 -60.06 7.13 -28.62
CA ASN A 493 -61.01 8.06 -29.21
C ASN A 493 -60.24 9.27 -29.77
N ASP A 494 -60.55 9.71 -30.99
CA ASP A 494 -59.82 10.75 -31.73
C ASP A 494 -60.00 12.19 -31.19
N GLU A 495 -60.34 12.33 -29.90
CA GLU A 495 -60.35 13.63 -29.21
C GLU A 495 -58.90 14.14 -29.05
N GLU A 496 -58.65 15.41 -29.40
CA GLU A 496 -57.32 16.05 -29.34
C GLU A 496 -56.61 15.94 -27.96
N ARG A 497 -57.38 15.63 -26.91
CA ARG A 497 -56.90 15.36 -25.57
C ARG A 497 -57.56 14.09 -25.02
N ILE A 498 -56.87 12.96 -25.16
CA ILE A 498 -57.35 11.66 -24.67
C ILE A 498 -57.50 11.70 -23.13
N ASP A 499 -58.75 11.73 -22.66
CA ASP A 499 -59.06 11.60 -21.23
C ASP A 499 -58.65 10.23 -20.70
N PHE A 500 -57.66 10.21 -19.80
CA PHE A 500 -57.16 8.98 -19.18
C PHE A 500 -58.30 8.10 -18.62
N LYS A 501 -59.32 8.72 -18.00
CA LYS A 501 -60.47 8.00 -17.41
C LYS A 501 -61.36 7.30 -18.44
N LYS A 502 -61.57 7.88 -19.62
CA LYS A 502 -62.31 7.24 -20.73
C LYS A 502 -61.50 6.05 -21.23
N MET A 503 -60.24 6.31 -21.62
CA MET A 503 -59.33 5.29 -22.15
C MET A 503 -59.09 4.12 -21.17
N THR A 504 -59.10 4.35 -19.86
CA THR A 504 -59.09 3.26 -18.87
C THR A 504 -60.36 2.44 -18.86
N HIS A 505 -61.54 3.04 -18.93
CA HIS A 505 -62.79 2.27 -18.89
C HIS A 505 -62.95 1.40 -20.14
N ASP A 506 -62.75 2.01 -21.31
CA ASP A 506 -63.02 1.39 -22.62
C ASP A 506 -62.06 0.22 -22.93
N ASN A 507 -60.79 0.31 -22.49
CA ASN A 507 -59.79 -0.74 -22.71
C ASN A 507 -59.65 -1.74 -21.55
N TYR A 508 -60.16 -1.44 -20.34
CA TYR A 508 -59.99 -2.33 -19.18
C TYR A 508 -60.70 -3.67 -19.37
N LEU A 509 -61.95 -3.67 -19.84
CA LEU A 509 -62.73 -4.90 -20.00
C LEU A 509 -62.12 -5.84 -21.06
N SER A 510 -61.78 -5.30 -22.23
CA SER A 510 -61.21 -6.08 -23.34
C SER A 510 -59.80 -6.61 -23.03
N ILE A 511 -58.97 -5.84 -22.31
CA ILE A 511 -57.67 -6.35 -21.83
C ILE A 511 -57.88 -7.42 -20.73
N LYS A 512 -58.85 -7.25 -19.82
CA LYS A 512 -59.14 -8.22 -18.75
C LYS A 512 -59.61 -9.56 -19.34
N GLU A 513 -60.48 -9.55 -20.34
CA GLU A 513 -60.88 -10.75 -21.08
C GLU A 513 -59.69 -11.44 -21.76
N ILE A 514 -58.81 -10.69 -22.43
CA ILE A 514 -57.63 -11.27 -23.10
C ILE A 514 -56.66 -11.92 -22.10
N LEU A 515 -56.44 -11.31 -20.93
CA LEU A 515 -55.55 -11.85 -19.90
C LEU A 515 -56.16 -13.05 -19.17
N LEU A 516 -57.46 -13.03 -18.84
CA LEU A 516 -58.13 -14.18 -18.20
C LEU A 516 -58.17 -15.43 -19.10
N ASN A 517 -58.09 -15.26 -20.42
CA ASN A 517 -57.96 -16.36 -21.38
C ASN A 517 -56.55 -16.98 -21.43
N ASP A 518 -55.53 -16.42 -20.76
CA ASP A 518 -54.20 -17.04 -20.66
C ASP A 518 -53.97 -17.80 -19.35
N SER A 519 -53.35 -18.97 -19.53
CA SER A 519 -52.86 -19.86 -18.50
C SER A 519 -51.98 -19.20 -17.44
N MET A 520 -51.15 -18.21 -17.78
CA MET A 520 -50.24 -17.58 -16.81
C MET A 520 -50.94 -16.53 -15.93
N PHE A 521 -52.02 -15.92 -16.41
CA PHE A 521 -52.71 -14.82 -15.72
C PHE A 521 -53.98 -15.28 -14.99
N SER A 522 -54.60 -16.39 -15.41
CA SER A 522 -55.73 -17.02 -14.71
C SER A 522 -55.41 -17.52 -13.28
N ALA A 523 -54.13 -17.62 -12.91
CA ALA A 523 -53.67 -17.98 -11.56
C ALA A 523 -53.33 -16.77 -10.65
N LEU A 524 -53.60 -15.53 -11.07
CA LEU A 524 -53.31 -14.31 -10.32
C LEU A 524 -54.58 -13.73 -9.66
N ASP A 525 -54.43 -13.07 -8.50
CA ASP A 525 -55.52 -12.32 -7.86
C ASP A 525 -56.06 -11.23 -8.80
N ASP A 526 -57.39 -11.06 -8.85
CA ASP A 526 -58.07 -9.93 -9.53
C ASP A 526 -57.43 -8.57 -9.24
N VAL A 527 -57.05 -8.33 -7.98
CA VAL A 527 -56.45 -7.05 -7.55
C VAL A 527 -55.05 -6.84 -8.15
N ASP A 528 -54.27 -7.91 -8.33
CA ASP A 528 -52.94 -7.82 -8.92
C ASP A 528 -53.05 -7.71 -10.46
N LEU A 529 -54.06 -8.37 -11.07
CA LEU A 529 -54.43 -8.17 -12.48
C LEU A 529 -54.87 -6.73 -12.77
N ASP A 530 -55.74 -6.15 -11.95
CA ASP A 530 -56.22 -4.77 -12.11
C ASP A 530 -55.05 -3.76 -12.08
N ILE A 531 -54.09 -3.95 -11.18
CA ILE A 531 -52.85 -3.14 -11.11
C ILE A 531 -52.01 -3.30 -12.38
N ILE A 532 -51.93 -4.49 -12.98
CA ILE A 532 -51.24 -4.71 -14.26
C ILE A 532 -51.94 -3.95 -15.38
N ILE A 533 -53.27 -4.05 -15.48
CA ILE A 533 -54.07 -3.41 -16.53
C ILE A 533 -53.99 -1.87 -16.42
N GLU A 534 -54.15 -1.31 -15.22
CA GLU A 534 -53.96 0.14 -14.99
C GLU A 534 -52.58 0.61 -15.47
N ARG A 535 -51.51 -0.14 -15.18
CA ARG A 535 -50.14 0.20 -15.61
C ARG A 535 -49.92 0.08 -17.11
N LEU A 536 -50.55 -0.89 -17.78
CA LEU A 536 -50.52 -1.02 -19.25
C LEU A 536 -51.19 0.18 -19.92
N ILE A 537 -52.42 0.49 -19.50
CA ILE A 537 -53.18 1.61 -20.06
C ILE A 537 -52.47 2.94 -19.76
N LYS A 538 -51.92 3.12 -18.56
CA LYS A 538 -51.10 4.30 -18.21
C LYS A 538 -49.85 4.43 -19.07
N GLN A 539 -49.12 3.35 -19.32
CA GLN A 539 -47.94 3.37 -20.18
C GLN A 539 -48.30 3.66 -21.65
N LYS A 540 -49.45 3.20 -22.14
CA LYS A 540 -49.97 3.55 -23.47
C LYS A 540 -50.39 5.02 -23.54
N TRP A 541 -51.07 5.52 -22.50
CA TRP A 541 -51.49 6.92 -22.40
C TRP A 541 -50.28 7.86 -22.35
N GLU A 542 -49.26 7.55 -21.55
CA GLU A 542 -48.01 8.32 -21.47
C GLU A 542 -47.32 8.41 -22.85
N LYS A 543 -47.19 7.29 -23.58
CA LYS A 543 -46.64 7.28 -24.94
C LYS A 543 -47.48 8.10 -25.94
N ASN A 544 -48.81 8.02 -25.85
CA ASN A 544 -49.70 8.80 -26.71
C ASN A 544 -49.57 10.31 -26.41
N MET A 545 -49.44 10.70 -25.13
CA MET A 545 -49.23 12.08 -24.69
C MET A 545 -47.85 12.62 -25.11
N GLU A 546 -46.78 11.83 -25.00
CA GLU A 546 -45.45 12.20 -25.50
C GLU A 546 -45.44 12.43 -27.02
N TYR A 547 -46.16 11.58 -27.78
CA TYR A 547 -46.36 11.76 -29.22
C TYR A 547 -47.15 13.02 -29.55
N PHE A 548 -48.24 13.31 -28.82
CA PHE A 548 -49.02 14.53 -28.97
C PHE A 548 -48.18 15.79 -28.65
N GLU A 549 -47.43 15.80 -27.55
CA GLU A 549 -46.50 16.89 -27.24
C GLU A 549 -45.44 17.09 -28.33
N LEU A 550 -44.93 16.02 -28.94
CA LEU A 550 -43.98 16.11 -30.05
C LEU A 550 -44.64 16.75 -31.29
N GLN A 551 -45.85 16.32 -31.66
CA GLN A 551 -46.59 16.91 -32.79
C GLN A 551 -46.90 18.39 -32.54
N GLN A 552 -47.32 18.75 -31.32
CA GLN A 552 -47.55 20.14 -30.93
C GLN A 552 -46.26 20.97 -31.00
N ARG A 553 -45.09 20.43 -30.64
CA ARG A 553 -43.81 21.14 -30.80
C ARG A 553 -43.42 21.35 -32.27
N LEU A 554 -43.60 20.34 -33.12
CA LEU A 554 -43.34 20.44 -34.57
C LEU A 554 -44.31 21.44 -35.23
N LEU A 555 -45.57 21.47 -34.81
CA LEU A 555 -46.58 22.44 -35.24
C LEU A 555 -46.20 23.87 -34.81
N ASN A 556 -45.75 24.05 -33.57
CA ASN A 556 -45.25 25.35 -33.09
C ASN A 556 -43.97 25.80 -33.81
N GLU A 557 -43.07 24.87 -34.17
CA GLU A 557 -41.88 25.17 -34.98
C GLU A 557 -42.26 25.64 -36.39
N LYS A 558 -43.23 24.97 -37.03
CA LYS A 558 -43.79 25.42 -38.31
C LYS A 558 -44.44 26.81 -38.21
N ILE A 559 -45.23 27.07 -37.17
CA ILE A 559 -45.84 28.39 -36.90
C ILE A 559 -44.74 29.45 -36.65
N HIS A 560 -43.64 29.11 -35.97
CA HIS A 560 -42.51 30.02 -35.80
C HIS A 560 -41.83 30.34 -37.13
N ASN A 561 -41.58 29.34 -37.98
CA ASN A 561 -40.99 29.53 -39.31
C ASN A 561 -41.91 30.37 -40.23
N PHE A 562 -43.23 30.18 -40.15
CA PHE A 562 -44.21 31.02 -40.85
C PHE A 562 -44.22 32.46 -40.33
N ASN A 563 -44.18 32.69 -39.01
CA ASN A 563 -44.04 34.02 -38.42
C ASN A 563 -42.72 34.71 -38.80
N LEU A 564 -41.61 33.96 -38.88
CA LEU A 564 -40.35 34.49 -39.41
C LEU A 564 -40.50 34.91 -40.88
N LEU A 565 -41.21 34.12 -41.70
CA LEU A 565 -41.49 34.47 -43.09
C LEU A 565 -42.38 35.72 -43.21
N LEU A 566 -43.44 35.85 -42.42
CA LEU A 566 -44.26 37.06 -42.34
C LEU A 566 -43.41 38.28 -41.98
N SER A 567 -42.55 38.16 -40.96
CA SER A 567 -41.66 39.24 -40.54
C SER A 567 -40.67 39.65 -41.66
N LYS A 568 -40.11 38.68 -42.37
CA LYS A 568 -39.18 38.90 -43.50
C LYS A 568 -39.88 39.56 -44.69
N TYR A 569 -41.10 39.13 -45.02
CA TYR A 569 -41.88 39.66 -46.12
C TYR A 569 -42.31 41.11 -45.85
N TYR A 570 -43.04 41.35 -44.76
CA TYR A 570 -43.64 42.65 -44.49
C TYR A 570 -42.67 43.71 -43.94
N ARG A 571 -41.65 43.33 -43.14
CA ARG A 571 -40.64 44.31 -42.68
C ARG A 571 -39.45 44.46 -43.63
N GLY A 572 -39.20 43.48 -44.50
CA GLY A 572 -38.05 43.47 -45.41
C GLY A 572 -38.34 43.98 -46.82
N SER A 573 -39.56 43.81 -47.36
CA SER A 573 -39.85 44.07 -48.77
C SER A 573 -40.45 45.45 -49.08
N GLY A 574 -40.82 46.25 -48.06
CA GLY A 574 -41.49 47.54 -48.26
C GLY A 574 -42.90 47.47 -48.86
N SER A 575 -43.45 46.26 -49.01
CA SER A 575 -44.82 46.02 -49.46
C SER A 575 -45.83 46.70 -48.54
N SER A 576 -46.94 47.19 -49.10
CA SER A 576 -48.06 47.68 -48.28
C SER A 576 -48.52 46.59 -47.31
N LYS A 577 -48.98 47.00 -46.12
CA LYS A 577 -49.64 46.09 -45.21
C LYS A 577 -51.01 45.74 -45.80
N ASP A 578 -51.27 44.44 -45.97
CA ASP A 578 -52.57 43.93 -46.40
C ASP A 578 -53.44 43.68 -45.16
N ASP A 579 -54.46 44.52 -44.94
CA ASP A 579 -55.37 44.40 -43.79
C ASP A 579 -56.26 43.13 -43.80
N SER A 580 -56.14 42.28 -44.84
CA SER A 580 -56.95 41.07 -44.99
C SER A 580 -56.13 39.85 -45.36
N TRP A 581 -56.30 38.77 -44.59
CA TRP A 581 -55.72 37.45 -44.83
C TRP A 581 -55.86 36.98 -46.27
N ASN A 582 -56.99 37.25 -46.94
CA ASN A 582 -57.24 36.77 -48.30
C ASN A 582 -56.29 37.36 -49.35
N SER A 583 -55.77 38.58 -49.14
CA SER A 583 -54.76 39.20 -50.01
C SER A 583 -53.36 38.62 -49.72
N ALA A 584 -52.99 38.56 -48.44
CA ALA A 584 -51.75 37.95 -47.98
C ALA A 584 -51.63 36.47 -48.42
N LYS A 585 -52.71 35.69 -48.32
CA LYS A 585 -52.81 34.30 -48.80
C LYS A 585 -52.62 34.19 -50.32
N GLY A 586 -52.78 35.27 -51.09
CA GLY A 586 -52.39 35.32 -52.50
C GLY A 586 -50.87 35.27 -52.66
N HIS A 587 -50.17 36.17 -51.96
CA HIS A 587 -48.71 36.34 -52.05
C HIS A 587 -47.89 35.28 -51.29
N LEU A 588 -48.44 34.71 -50.21
CA LEU A 588 -47.72 33.77 -49.35
C LEU A 588 -47.71 32.32 -49.87
N LYS A 589 -48.62 31.95 -50.78
CA LYS A 589 -48.80 30.59 -51.34
C LYS A 589 -47.56 29.99 -52.01
N GLU A 590 -46.66 30.82 -52.54
CA GLU A 590 -45.50 30.30 -53.27
C GLU A 590 -44.47 29.69 -52.32
N PHE A 591 -44.35 30.24 -51.11
CA PHE A 591 -43.35 29.85 -50.11
C PHE A 591 -43.61 28.46 -49.52
N LYS A 592 -42.52 27.81 -49.07
CA LYS A 592 -42.56 26.45 -48.53
C LYS A 592 -43.20 26.43 -47.14
N GLU A 593 -42.89 27.45 -46.34
CA GLU A 593 -43.31 27.64 -44.96
C GLU A 593 -44.84 27.83 -44.83
N PHE A 594 -45.49 28.33 -45.89
CA PHE A 594 -46.95 28.36 -46.01
C PHE A 594 -47.52 26.96 -46.34
N LYS A 595 -46.93 26.26 -47.31
CA LYS A 595 -47.33 24.89 -47.72
C LYS A 595 -47.16 23.88 -46.59
N ASP A 596 -46.10 24.00 -45.79
CA ASP A 596 -45.84 23.17 -44.62
C ASP A 596 -46.94 23.32 -43.53
N LEU A 597 -47.81 24.34 -43.61
CA LEU A 597 -48.95 24.58 -42.71
C LEU A 597 -50.34 24.53 -43.41
N GLU A 598 -50.42 24.18 -44.70
CA GLU A 598 -51.63 24.35 -45.53
C GLU A 598 -52.91 23.69 -44.94
N ASN A 599 -52.77 22.57 -44.25
CA ASN A 599 -53.88 21.85 -43.59
C ASN A 599 -54.43 22.57 -42.33
N ASN A 600 -53.72 23.55 -41.78
CA ASN A 600 -54.00 24.19 -40.49
C ASN A 600 -54.32 25.70 -40.66
N GLU A 601 -55.15 26.04 -41.65
CA GLU A 601 -55.38 27.44 -42.04
C GLU A 601 -55.84 28.34 -40.89
N SER A 602 -56.67 27.86 -39.95
CA SER A 602 -57.11 28.63 -38.78
C SER A 602 -55.93 29.16 -37.94
N LEU A 603 -54.87 28.38 -37.77
CA LEU A 603 -53.67 28.78 -37.02
C LEU A 603 -52.78 29.72 -37.83
N MET A 604 -52.78 29.60 -39.16
CA MET A 604 -52.12 30.59 -40.03
C MET A 604 -52.82 31.95 -39.96
N ILE A 605 -54.17 31.98 -40.01
CA ILE A 605 -54.99 33.19 -39.82
C ILE A 605 -54.71 33.82 -38.45
N GLU A 606 -54.71 33.02 -37.38
CA GLU A 606 -54.43 33.51 -36.03
C GLU A 606 -53.01 34.10 -35.93
N SER A 607 -52.00 33.42 -36.46
CA SER A 607 -50.61 33.92 -36.44
C SER A 607 -50.44 35.21 -37.27
N PHE A 608 -51.11 35.32 -38.41
CA PHE A 608 -51.12 36.52 -39.25
C PHE A 608 -51.81 37.71 -38.57
N ASN A 609 -52.98 37.49 -37.98
CA ASN A 609 -53.71 38.53 -37.24
C ASN A 609 -52.91 38.98 -36.00
N ASN A 610 -52.27 38.06 -35.28
CA ASN A 610 -51.39 38.38 -34.16
C ASN A 610 -50.12 39.12 -34.62
N PHE A 611 -49.57 38.81 -35.80
CA PHE A 611 -48.45 39.55 -36.38
C PHE A 611 -48.85 41.01 -36.70
N ILE A 612 -49.97 41.23 -37.40
CA ILE A 612 -50.49 42.57 -37.70
C ILE A 612 -50.79 43.35 -36.40
N HIS A 613 -51.48 42.74 -35.43
CA HIS A 613 -51.88 43.45 -34.22
C HIS A 613 -50.69 43.86 -33.33
N ASN A 614 -49.62 43.06 -33.29
CA ASN A 614 -48.39 43.44 -32.58
C ASN A 614 -47.59 44.51 -33.34
N ASP A 615 -47.51 44.44 -34.68
CA ASP A 615 -46.86 45.48 -35.50
C ASP A 615 -47.69 46.77 -35.61
N LEU A 616 -48.94 46.81 -35.14
CA LEU A 616 -49.72 48.03 -34.92
C LEU A 616 -49.40 48.67 -33.55
N LYS A 617 -49.34 47.90 -32.46
CA LYS A 617 -48.96 48.43 -31.13
C LYS A 617 -47.60 49.12 -31.12
N ILE A 618 -46.63 48.56 -31.84
CA ILE A 618 -45.28 49.14 -32.00
C ILE A 618 -45.30 50.49 -32.74
N ILE A 619 -46.35 50.79 -33.51
CA ILE A 619 -46.52 52.08 -34.20
C ILE A 619 -47.21 53.10 -33.29
N ASP A 620 -48.25 52.70 -32.54
CA ASP A 620 -48.96 53.58 -31.61
C ASP A 620 -48.05 54.09 -30.47
N GLU A 621 -47.19 53.23 -29.91
CA GLU A 621 -46.18 53.60 -28.90
C GLU A 621 -45.10 54.54 -29.44
N VAL A 622 -44.91 54.63 -30.76
CA VAL A 622 -43.91 55.51 -31.40
C VAL A 622 -44.49 56.88 -31.79
N GLN A 623 -45.82 57.02 -31.90
CA GLN A 623 -46.44 58.29 -32.29
C GLN A 623 -46.92 59.18 -31.13
N THR A 624 -47.12 58.65 -29.92
CA THR A 624 -47.64 59.41 -28.76
C THR A 624 -46.54 59.93 -27.82
N GLY A 625 -45.57 60.67 -28.38
CA GLY A 625 -44.43 61.21 -27.63
C GLY A 625 -44.69 62.55 -26.91
N GLU A 626 -45.23 62.53 -25.68
CA GLU A 626 -45.18 63.66 -24.74
C GLU A 626 -44.45 63.32 -23.42
N PRO A 627 -43.52 64.16 -22.92
CA PRO A 627 -42.78 63.90 -21.69
C PRO A 627 -43.47 64.49 -20.45
N THR A 628 -44.11 63.66 -19.64
CA THR A 628 -44.62 64.04 -18.31
C THR A 628 -44.09 63.14 -17.19
N THR A 629 -44.22 63.60 -15.95
CA THR A 629 -43.38 63.18 -14.81
C THR A 629 -44.10 62.33 -13.75
N ALA A 630 -43.30 61.63 -12.94
CA ALA A 630 -43.59 61.16 -11.59
C ALA A 630 -44.60 60.00 -11.38
N SER A 631 -44.03 58.79 -11.28
CA SER A 631 -44.12 57.92 -10.09
C SER A 631 -45.44 57.24 -9.66
N VAL A 632 -45.32 55.93 -9.44
CA VAL A 632 -45.93 55.15 -8.32
C VAL A 632 -47.46 54.98 -8.34
N ASN A 633 -47.92 53.78 -8.74
CA ASN A 633 -48.23 52.75 -7.74
C ASN A 633 -48.35 51.29 -8.26
N GLN A 634 -48.51 50.37 -7.30
CA GLN A 634 -48.43 48.91 -7.39
C GLN A 634 -49.58 48.21 -8.15
N THR A 635 -49.28 47.08 -8.80
CA THR A 635 -50.09 45.85 -8.64
C THR A 635 -49.25 44.57 -8.73
N LEU A 636 -49.44 43.75 -7.69
CA LEU A 636 -49.09 42.34 -7.41
C LEU A 636 -48.68 41.41 -8.57
N ALA A 637 -47.75 40.50 -8.25
CA ALA A 637 -47.26 39.43 -9.13
C ALA A 637 -47.95 38.07 -8.89
N ILE A 638 -47.91 37.21 -9.91
CA ILE A 638 -47.85 35.73 -9.80
C ILE A 638 -46.78 35.27 -10.82
N ALA A 639 -45.90 34.33 -10.44
CA ALA A 639 -44.76 33.91 -11.25
C ALA A 639 -44.90 32.45 -11.76
N PRO A 640 -44.51 32.15 -13.01
CA PRO A 640 -44.35 30.77 -13.48
C PRO A 640 -43.06 30.13 -12.94
N VAL A 641 -43.16 28.88 -12.51
CA VAL A 641 -42.05 28.15 -11.84
C VAL A 641 -40.99 27.69 -12.85
N THR A 642 -39.74 28.09 -12.63
CA THR A 642 -38.58 27.60 -13.37
C THR A 642 -38.18 26.20 -12.91
N ARG A 643 -38.33 25.18 -13.78
CA ARG A 643 -37.64 23.89 -13.64
C ARG A 643 -36.25 23.96 -14.28
N PRO A 644 -35.19 23.41 -13.66
CA PRO A 644 -33.83 23.51 -14.19
C PRO A 644 -33.63 22.63 -15.43
N SER A 645 -33.13 23.22 -16.52
CA SER A 645 -32.75 22.47 -17.71
C SER A 645 -31.47 21.65 -17.46
N LYS A 646 -31.54 20.33 -17.68
CA LYS A 646 -30.34 19.47 -17.68
C LYS A 646 -29.43 19.90 -18.83
N LYS A 647 -28.22 20.37 -18.52
CA LYS A 647 -27.19 20.65 -19.52
C LYS A 647 -26.84 19.34 -20.26
N ARG A 648 -27.00 19.30 -21.58
CA ARG A 648 -26.42 18.24 -22.41
C ARG A 648 -24.90 18.43 -22.47
N THR A 649 -24.15 17.38 -22.19
CA THR A 649 -22.71 17.32 -22.46
C THR A 649 -22.48 16.95 -23.91
N LEU A 650 -21.60 17.70 -24.60
CA LEU A 650 -21.14 17.33 -25.94
C LEU A 650 -20.16 16.14 -25.86
N PRO A 651 -20.11 15.25 -26.87
CA PRO A 651 -19.07 14.23 -26.96
C PRO A 651 -17.71 14.86 -27.26
N PRO A 652 -16.58 14.24 -26.85
CA PRO A 652 -15.25 14.73 -27.18
C PRO A 652 -14.90 14.47 -28.65
N THR A 653 -14.30 15.47 -29.30
CA THR A 653 -13.72 15.32 -30.65
C THR A 653 -12.49 14.43 -30.59
N THR A 654 -12.42 13.42 -31.46
CA THR A 654 -11.17 12.68 -31.72
C THR A 654 -10.33 13.47 -32.72
N GLU A 655 -9.17 13.95 -32.29
CA GLU A 655 -8.13 14.44 -33.18
C GLU A 655 -7.47 13.23 -33.88
N LEU A 656 -7.16 13.38 -35.17
CA LEU A 656 -6.43 12.40 -35.97
C LEU A 656 -5.07 13.00 -36.33
N ASP A 657 -4.00 12.37 -35.85
CA ASP A 657 -2.63 12.71 -36.26
C ASP A 657 -2.40 12.38 -37.75
N TYR A 658 -1.55 13.17 -38.41
CA TYR A 658 -1.17 13.08 -39.82
C TYR A 658 0.36 13.08 -39.96
#